data_AF-A0A537I3S5-F1
#
_entry.id   AF-A0A537I3S5-F1
#
_cell.length_a   1.000
_cell.length_b   1.000
_cell.length_c   1.000
_cell.angle_alpha   90.00
_cell.angle_beta   90.00
_cell.angle_gamma   90.00
#
_symmetry.space_group_name_H-M   'P 1'
#
loop_
_entity.id
_entity.type
_entity.pdbx_description
1 polymer ?
#
loop_
_entity_poly.entity_id
_entity_poly.type
_entity_poly.pdbx_seq_one_letter_code
_entity_poly.pdbx_strand_id
1 'polypeptide(L)'
;MKRKIYASIMLVAMLISVFPYGAFASSHREAPLISNDPLADNTDLYAFRSPDNPNKVTIIACYVPGQLPQGGPNYYSFGENIRYEIHIDNNVATKGDDIVYRFTFDQKNEDPTTFFNIRLGKQNLKTTYTLERSVNGGKKFSTIVTNGVVPPPNIGPRSISSPVGLNAPNYESLIQSAITTASSGEKVFCGTSDDPFFVDLGGAFDLGDAPRTTGTQSIDGLKCLNVSTIALQIDISTLQKDGKSAAQAANILDPNYVIGVWASASRQKIRVLNPDDYYGTESHQGPWVQVSRLGMPLTNEVVIPIGKKDLWNALTPYQDLEYLSTFGKYFYNPELGLYMDDALFGGAVPALAPLRIQKNSLGAFGFGNTQNGLYGLKGNPALAGTALDDAIFGNLLLPAANSPRSVDLWPIFNTGVPNLKPYQLATGKGGNPLAAGKPFINNFLPNGGDMLRLNMAVPPTQRNSAAFSNLGIVNAAVLGLTNPAYNANTSLQNIPNMDGFPNGRRLEDDVVTIELQAVSGIALAAIGLWYDDFNGSNPVTQDLLDVLTYNAGVTANDAPLRSQFPYVAAPWAGTHNCDCNTPSSRNNNTGISQNAAMAKSSSTLGLAAPEMNLAAYPNPGNGNSTIKYSVDAPSQIKITVMDMQGKLIKVLSDKKQETGVYNVQWDNGSLTAGTYLVIASKNGVVKQTIKVVKN
;
A
#
# COMPACT_ATOMS: atom_id res chain seq x y z
N MET A 1 44.25 -51.17 19.87
CA MET A 1 45.24 -50.30 19.17
C MET A 1 44.88 -50.28 17.69
N LYS A 2 44.05 -49.33 17.24
CA LYS A 2 44.43 -48.10 16.51
C LYS A 2 45.17 -48.35 15.19
N ARG A 3 44.43 -48.48 14.07
CA ARG A 3 44.68 -47.81 12.76
C ARG A 3 43.67 -48.26 11.68
N LYS A 4 43.34 -47.28 10.81
CA LYS A 4 42.66 -47.34 9.50
C LYS A 4 41.15 -47.02 9.45
N ILE A 5 40.85 -45.72 9.56
CA ILE A 5 39.70 -45.08 8.88
C ILE A 5 40.20 -43.72 8.43
N TYR A 6 40.46 -43.48 7.14
CA TYR A 6 40.44 -42.16 6.47
C TYR A 6 40.58 -42.39 4.96
N ALA A 7 39.45 -42.67 4.29
CA ALA A 7 39.32 -42.61 2.84
C ALA A 7 37.83 -42.44 2.51
N SER A 8 37.29 -41.23 2.73
CA SER A 8 35.99 -40.74 2.20
C SER A 8 35.72 -39.28 2.64
N ILE A 9 36.68 -38.36 2.52
CA ILE A 9 36.48 -36.91 2.79
C ILE A 9 36.76 -36.10 1.52
N MET A 10 36.15 -36.47 0.39
CA MET A 10 36.30 -35.67 -0.82
C MET A 10 35.13 -35.75 -1.82
N LEU A 11 33.88 -35.91 -1.35
CA LEU A 11 32.72 -35.80 -2.25
C LEU A 11 31.34 -35.55 -1.57
N VAL A 12 31.26 -34.77 -0.47
CA VAL A 12 29.97 -34.36 0.13
C VAL A 12 30.00 -32.90 0.61
N ALA A 13 30.54 -31.99 -0.21
CA ALA A 13 30.51 -30.55 0.06
C ALA A 13 29.80 -29.73 -1.05
N MET A 14 29.08 -30.41 -1.95
CA MET A 14 28.22 -29.78 -2.96
C MET A 14 26.85 -30.45 -2.90
N LEU A 15 25.87 -29.69 -2.42
CA LEU A 15 24.41 -29.94 -2.32
C LEU A 15 23.88 -29.64 -0.91
N ILE A 16 24.23 -28.47 -0.37
CA ILE A 16 23.28 -27.75 0.46
C ILE A 16 22.38 -27.01 -0.53
N SER A 17 21.37 -27.73 -1.03
CA SER A 17 20.21 -27.11 -1.67
C SER A 17 19.52 -26.29 -0.59
N VAL A 18 19.86 -25.00 -0.55
CA VAL A 18 19.08 -23.97 0.13
C VAL A 18 17.69 -24.03 -0.52
N PHE A 19 16.74 -24.63 0.17
CA PHE A 19 15.34 -24.42 -0.13
C PHE A 19 15.05 -22.95 0.19
N PRO A 20 14.63 -22.12 -0.77
CA PRO A 20 14.12 -20.81 -0.44
C PRO A 20 12.83 -21.02 0.35
N TYR A 21 12.86 -20.70 1.64
CA TYR A 21 11.63 -20.43 2.38
C TYR A 21 11.02 -19.20 1.71
N GLY A 22 9.91 -19.39 1.01
CA GLY A 22 9.11 -18.26 0.53
C GLY A 22 8.73 -17.41 1.74
N ALA A 23 9.31 -16.21 1.82
CA ALA A 23 8.79 -15.17 2.67
C ALA A 23 7.37 -14.85 2.19
N PHE A 24 6.43 -14.71 3.12
CA PHE A 24 5.11 -14.17 2.80
C PHE A 24 5.30 -12.71 2.39
N ALA A 25 5.28 -12.48 1.07
CA ALA A 25 5.25 -11.18 0.44
C ALA A 25 3.87 -10.53 0.65
N SER A 26 3.80 -9.34 1.25
CA SER A 26 2.66 -8.44 1.03
C SER A 26 2.98 -6.99 1.42
N SER A 27 2.36 -6.03 0.75
CA SER A 27 2.32 -4.57 1.04
C SER A 27 1.47 -4.22 2.27
N HIS A 28 1.23 -5.22 3.10
CA HIS A 28 0.24 -5.34 4.16
C HIS A 28 0.85 -6.34 5.15
N ARG A 29 0.73 -6.16 6.46
CA ARG A 29 1.41 -6.98 7.48
C ARG A 29 2.92 -6.81 7.48
N GLU A 30 3.41 -5.60 7.17
CA GLU A 30 4.81 -5.38 6.83
C GLU A 30 5.75 -5.64 8.02
N ALA A 31 5.25 -5.49 9.25
CA ALA A 31 5.98 -5.76 10.49
C ALA A 31 5.51 -7.04 11.20
N PRO A 32 6.42 -7.80 11.86
CA PRO A 32 6.05 -9.04 12.55
C PRO A 32 4.89 -8.89 13.54
N LEU A 33 4.82 -7.82 14.33
CA LEU A 33 3.72 -7.63 15.29
C LEU A 33 2.41 -7.26 14.60
N ILE A 34 2.45 -6.36 13.61
CA ILE A 34 1.22 -5.94 12.92
C ILE A 34 0.64 -7.06 12.05
N SER A 35 1.47 -7.99 11.57
CA SER A 35 1.01 -9.19 10.87
C SER A 35 0.08 -10.08 11.70
N ASN A 36 0.19 -10.00 13.04
CA ASN A 36 -0.67 -10.71 13.99
C ASN A 36 -1.85 -9.86 14.48
N ASP A 37 -1.95 -8.61 14.06
CA ASP A 37 -3.03 -7.67 14.38
C ASP A 37 -3.55 -6.95 13.12
N PRO A 38 -4.18 -7.69 12.17
CA PRO A 38 -4.60 -7.13 10.89
C PRO A 38 -5.64 -6.00 11.01
N LEU A 39 -6.34 -5.86 12.14
CA LEU A 39 -7.32 -4.79 12.33
C LEU A 39 -6.67 -3.42 12.54
N ALA A 40 -5.44 -3.40 13.05
CA ALA A 40 -4.66 -2.18 13.28
C ALA A 40 -3.68 -1.89 12.13
N ASP A 41 -3.65 -2.75 11.12
CA ASP A 41 -2.71 -2.67 10.01
C ASP A 41 -3.05 -1.51 9.10
N ASN A 42 -2.11 -0.57 8.95
CA ASN A 42 -2.27 0.66 8.16
C ASN A 42 -1.52 0.44 6.87
N THR A 43 -2.25 0.49 5.77
CA THR A 43 -1.77 -0.09 4.54
C THR A 43 -1.30 0.93 3.53
N ASP A 44 -2.10 1.98 3.38
CA ASP A 44 -1.85 3.03 2.42
C ASP A 44 -2.40 4.35 2.90
N LEU A 45 -1.65 5.41 2.60
CA LEU A 45 -2.10 6.78 2.76
C LEU A 45 -2.04 7.48 1.40
N TYR A 46 -3.07 8.26 1.12
CA TYR A 46 -3.17 9.14 -0.05
C TYR A 46 -3.55 10.54 0.42
N ALA A 47 -2.94 11.56 -0.18
CA ALA A 47 -3.23 12.96 0.09
C ALA A 47 -3.07 13.75 -1.21
N PHE A 48 -4.17 14.31 -1.73
CA PHE A 48 -4.15 15.01 -3.02
C PHE A 48 -5.20 16.13 -3.08
N ARG A 49 -4.95 17.14 -3.92
CA ARG A 49 -5.96 18.15 -4.29
C ARG A 49 -7.13 17.48 -4.98
N SER A 50 -8.35 17.71 -4.50
CA SER A 50 -9.54 17.07 -5.05
C SER A 50 -9.75 17.50 -6.51
N PRO A 51 -9.83 16.55 -7.48
CA PRO A 51 -9.85 16.87 -8.91
C PRO A 51 -11.14 17.58 -9.37
N ASP A 52 -12.27 17.25 -8.76
CA ASP A 52 -13.60 17.81 -9.00
C ASP A 52 -13.88 19.09 -8.17
N ASN A 53 -13.11 19.33 -7.10
CA ASN A 53 -13.19 20.56 -6.32
C ASN A 53 -11.80 21.02 -5.86
N PRO A 54 -11.09 21.81 -6.67
CA PRO A 54 -9.72 22.23 -6.34
C PRO A 54 -9.59 23.07 -5.06
N ASN A 55 -10.67 23.57 -4.44
CA ASN A 55 -10.55 24.25 -3.14
C ASN A 55 -10.43 23.29 -1.95
N LYS A 56 -10.47 21.97 -2.20
CA LYS A 56 -10.43 20.92 -1.19
C LYS A 56 -9.26 19.98 -1.39
N VAL A 57 -8.78 19.39 -0.30
CA VAL A 57 -7.85 18.27 -0.27
C VAL A 57 -8.63 17.02 0.12
N THR A 58 -8.30 15.90 -0.52
CA THR A 58 -8.77 14.58 -0.12
C THR A 58 -7.62 13.82 0.54
N ILE A 59 -7.89 13.25 1.71
CA ILE A 59 -6.98 12.35 2.43
C ILE A 59 -7.68 11.01 2.60
N ILE A 60 -7.00 9.92 2.25
CA ILE A 60 -7.53 8.56 2.33
C ILE A 60 -6.51 7.69 3.06
N ALA A 61 -6.93 7.06 4.15
CA ALA A 61 -6.14 6.08 4.88
C ALA A 61 -6.83 4.71 4.78
N CYS A 62 -6.07 3.70 4.36
CA CYS A 62 -6.52 2.33 4.20
C CYS A 62 -6.01 1.46 5.34
N TYR A 63 -6.85 0.52 5.78
CA TYR A 63 -6.60 -0.38 6.89
C TYR A 63 -7.20 -1.76 6.59
N VAL A 64 -6.85 -2.76 7.39
CA VAL A 64 -7.45 -4.10 7.33
C VAL A 64 -7.30 -4.72 5.93
N PRO A 65 -6.13 -5.23 5.60
CA PRO A 65 -5.77 -5.61 4.24
C PRO A 65 -6.35 -6.94 3.76
N GLY A 66 -6.32 -7.15 2.45
CA GLY A 66 -6.51 -8.47 1.83
C GLY A 66 -7.89 -9.06 2.09
N GLN A 67 -8.92 -8.22 2.11
CA GLN A 67 -10.27 -8.65 2.48
C GLN A 67 -10.91 -9.43 1.33
N LEU A 68 -11.01 -10.75 1.49
CA LEU A 68 -11.74 -11.59 0.55
C LEU A 68 -13.23 -11.21 0.50
N PRO A 69 -13.81 -10.93 -0.67
CA PRO A 69 -15.23 -10.59 -0.81
C PRO A 69 -16.15 -11.70 -0.31
N GLN A 70 -15.72 -12.96 -0.44
CA GLN A 70 -16.44 -14.17 -0.02
C GLN A 70 -16.19 -14.54 1.46
N GLY A 71 -15.62 -13.64 2.26
CA GLY A 71 -15.12 -13.91 3.61
C GLY A 71 -16.13 -14.29 4.70
N GLY A 72 -17.35 -14.73 4.36
CA GLY A 72 -18.35 -15.17 5.34
C GLY A 72 -17.88 -16.39 6.18
N PRO A 73 -18.49 -16.65 7.35
CA PRO A 73 -19.68 -15.98 7.90
C PRO A 73 -19.39 -14.66 8.63
N ASN A 74 -18.12 -14.37 8.94
CA ASN A 74 -17.70 -13.12 9.60
C ASN A 74 -16.88 -12.28 8.61
N TYR A 75 -17.47 -11.19 8.15
CA TYR A 75 -16.83 -10.27 7.22
C TYR A 75 -15.89 -9.32 7.96
N TYR A 76 -14.94 -8.76 7.22
CA TYR A 76 -14.00 -7.75 7.71
C TYR A 76 -14.73 -6.46 8.11
N SER A 77 -14.19 -5.77 9.12
CA SER A 77 -14.67 -4.47 9.60
C SER A 77 -13.54 -3.73 10.33
N PHE A 78 -13.77 -2.48 10.72
CA PHE A 78 -12.91 -1.77 11.65
C PHE A 78 -13.04 -2.33 13.08
N GLY A 79 -11.95 -2.31 13.84
CA GLY A 79 -11.94 -2.80 15.23
C GLY A 79 -12.51 -1.77 16.22
N GLU A 80 -13.28 -2.23 17.20
CA GLU A 80 -13.91 -1.37 18.23
C GLU A 80 -12.91 -0.83 19.28
N ASN A 81 -11.82 -1.56 19.49
CA ASN A 81 -10.76 -1.27 20.46
C ASN A 81 -9.49 -0.72 19.77
N ILE A 82 -9.68 0.07 18.72
CA ILE A 82 -8.62 0.72 17.95
C ILE A 82 -8.96 2.19 17.80
N ARG A 83 -7.93 3.02 17.95
CA ARG A 83 -7.97 4.41 17.58
C ARG A 83 -7.24 4.58 16.25
N TYR A 84 -7.99 4.88 15.20
CA TYR A 84 -7.45 5.18 13.88
C TYR A 84 -7.34 6.69 13.73
N GLU A 85 -6.19 7.18 13.26
CA GLU A 85 -5.93 8.61 13.19
C GLU A 85 -5.30 9.03 11.87
N ILE A 86 -5.70 10.22 11.41
CA ILE A 86 -5.05 10.97 10.35
C ILE A 86 -4.50 12.25 10.99
N HIS A 87 -3.22 12.48 10.80
CA HIS A 87 -2.45 13.53 11.43
C HIS A 87 -1.93 14.49 10.36
N ILE A 88 -1.96 15.79 10.68
CA ILE A 88 -1.60 16.86 9.75
C ILE A 88 -0.73 17.89 10.47
N ASP A 89 0.47 18.11 9.95
CA ASP A 89 1.34 19.24 10.29
C ASP A 89 1.23 20.30 9.19
N ASN A 90 0.87 21.51 9.57
CA ASN A 90 0.79 22.66 8.66
C ASN A 90 1.65 23.84 9.11
N ASN A 91 2.39 23.68 10.20
CA ASN A 91 3.11 24.76 10.85
C ASN A 91 4.38 24.27 11.54
N VAL A 92 5.52 24.44 10.87
CA VAL A 92 6.83 24.10 11.45
C VAL A 92 7.24 24.88 12.72
N ALA A 93 6.46 25.90 13.13
CA ALA A 93 6.67 26.56 14.41
C ALA A 93 6.10 25.78 15.61
N THR A 94 5.19 24.83 15.37
CA THR A 94 4.71 23.88 16.39
C THR A 94 5.54 22.59 16.31
N LYS A 95 5.66 21.90 17.45
CA LYS A 95 6.25 20.56 17.49
C LYS A 95 5.12 19.55 17.49
N GLY A 96 5.12 18.63 16.53
CA GLY A 96 4.08 17.62 16.40
C GLY A 96 2.96 18.08 15.46
N ASP A 97 1.88 17.31 15.44
CA ASP A 97 0.74 17.59 14.57
C ASP A 97 0.02 18.88 14.98
N ASP A 98 -0.60 19.56 14.03
CA ASP A 98 -1.47 20.72 14.29
C ASP A 98 -2.94 20.30 14.32
N ILE A 99 -3.31 19.42 13.38
CA ILE A 99 -4.68 18.91 13.20
C ILE A 99 -4.65 17.38 13.28
N VAL A 100 -5.57 16.81 14.06
CA VAL A 100 -5.71 15.35 14.19
C VAL A 100 -7.18 14.98 14.02
N TYR A 101 -7.46 14.06 13.10
CA TYR A 101 -8.76 13.41 12.96
C TYR A 101 -8.68 12.02 13.56
N ARG A 102 -9.59 11.71 14.48
CA ARG A 102 -9.61 10.46 15.23
C ARG A 102 -10.93 9.74 15.00
N PHE A 103 -10.83 8.46 14.62
CA PHE A 103 -11.95 7.57 14.40
C PHE A 103 -11.92 6.43 15.41
N THR A 104 -13.08 6.18 16.02
CA THR A 104 -13.36 5.00 16.84
C THR A 104 -14.66 4.38 16.38
N PHE A 105 -14.73 3.05 16.38
CA PHE A 105 -15.84 2.30 15.81
C PHE A 105 -16.60 1.52 16.90
N ASP A 106 -17.89 1.31 16.66
CA ASP A 106 -18.78 0.53 17.53
C ASP A 106 -19.60 -0.42 16.65
N GLN A 107 -19.80 -1.65 17.12
CA GLN A 107 -20.55 -2.69 16.44
C GLN A 107 -21.74 -3.17 17.26
N LYS A 108 -22.88 -3.31 16.59
CA LYS A 108 -24.10 -3.82 17.21
C LYS A 108 -24.78 -4.89 16.38
N ASN A 109 -25.32 -5.91 17.05
CA ASN A 109 -26.22 -6.88 16.43
C ASN A 109 -27.67 -6.40 16.51
N GLU A 110 -28.36 -6.28 15.38
CA GLU A 110 -29.80 -5.95 15.33
C GLU A 110 -30.72 -7.20 15.41
N ASP A 111 -30.20 -8.39 15.06
CA ASP A 111 -30.87 -9.69 15.21
C ASP A 111 -29.87 -10.78 15.65
N PRO A 112 -29.50 -10.84 16.93
CA PRO A 112 -28.53 -11.83 17.42
C PRO A 112 -29.03 -13.29 17.38
N THR A 113 -30.28 -13.53 16.95
CA THR A 113 -30.87 -14.88 16.86
C THR A 113 -30.46 -15.65 15.60
N THR A 114 -29.76 -15.00 14.67
CA THR A 114 -29.35 -15.57 13.38
C THR A 114 -27.86 -15.39 13.16
N PHE A 115 -27.23 -16.38 12.49
CA PHE A 115 -25.84 -16.28 12.04
C PHE A 115 -25.68 -15.41 10.78
N PHE A 116 -26.78 -15.15 10.05
CA PHE A 116 -26.73 -14.27 8.87
C PHE A 116 -26.38 -12.85 9.28
N ASN A 117 -25.43 -12.25 8.57
CA ASN A 117 -25.03 -10.86 8.79
C ASN A 117 -26.15 -9.86 8.40
N ILE A 118 -27.00 -10.23 7.44
CA ILE A 118 -28.12 -9.41 6.97
C ILE A 118 -29.35 -10.29 6.76
N ARG A 119 -30.48 -9.90 7.33
CA ARG A 119 -31.78 -10.58 7.16
C ARG A 119 -32.93 -9.64 7.49
N LEU A 120 -33.96 -9.62 6.62
CA LEU A 120 -35.25 -8.94 6.86
C LEU A 120 -35.11 -7.50 7.34
N GLY A 121 -34.29 -6.71 6.65
CA GLY A 121 -34.03 -5.30 6.95
C GLY A 121 -33.09 -5.04 8.13
N LYS A 122 -32.58 -6.08 8.80
CA LYS A 122 -31.67 -5.97 9.93
C LYS A 122 -30.25 -6.37 9.57
N GLN A 123 -29.28 -5.77 10.26
CA GLN A 123 -27.86 -5.99 10.12
C GLN A 123 -27.24 -6.41 11.48
N ASN A 124 -26.56 -7.55 11.49
CA ASN A 124 -25.63 -7.92 12.55
C ASN A 124 -24.26 -7.30 12.30
N LEU A 125 -23.44 -7.15 13.33
CA LEU A 125 -22.16 -6.44 13.27
C LEU A 125 -22.28 -5.07 12.59
N LYS A 126 -23.41 -4.40 12.78
CA LYS A 126 -23.68 -3.07 12.23
C LYS A 126 -22.68 -2.11 12.82
N THR A 127 -21.79 -1.63 11.97
CA THR A 127 -20.67 -0.80 12.38
C THR A 127 -21.02 0.68 12.22
N THR A 128 -20.76 1.46 13.26
CA THR A 128 -20.82 2.92 13.23
C THR A 128 -19.51 3.51 13.70
N TYR A 129 -19.29 4.80 13.46
CA TYR A 129 -18.10 5.50 13.91
C TYR A 129 -18.43 6.81 14.62
N THR A 130 -17.51 7.19 15.51
CA THR A 130 -17.40 8.55 16.03
C THR A 130 -16.15 9.17 15.42
N LEU A 131 -16.28 10.38 14.86
CA LEU A 131 -15.16 11.18 14.38
C LEU A 131 -14.96 12.37 15.31
N GLU A 132 -13.76 12.45 15.88
CA GLU A 132 -13.31 13.59 16.66
C GLU A 132 -12.21 14.35 15.93
N ARG A 133 -12.17 15.67 16.11
CA ARG A 133 -11.14 16.53 15.52
C ARG A 133 -10.44 17.36 16.59
N SER A 134 -9.13 17.43 16.50
CA SER A 134 -8.28 18.37 17.21
C SER A 134 -7.66 19.36 16.24
N VAL A 135 -7.54 20.62 16.64
CA VAL A 135 -6.84 21.71 15.90
C VAL A 135 -5.78 22.39 16.79
N ASN A 136 -5.34 21.70 17.84
CA ASN A 136 -4.35 22.18 18.79
C ASN A 136 -3.33 21.09 19.17
N GLY A 137 -2.98 20.25 18.19
CA GLY A 137 -2.03 19.16 18.32
C GLY A 137 -2.44 18.08 19.29
N GLY A 138 -3.69 17.61 19.16
CA GLY A 138 -4.20 16.48 19.95
C GLY A 138 -4.47 16.77 21.42
N LYS A 139 -4.37 18.03 21.87
CA LYS A 139 -4.59 18.39 23.29
C LYS A 139 -6.07 18.39 23.67
N LYS A 140 -6.93 18.83 22.77
CA LYS A 140 -8.40 18.80 22.92
C LYS A 140 -9.04 18.28 21.65
N PHE A 141 -10.07 17.46 21.82
CA PHE A 141 -10.85 16.90 20.73
C PHE A 141 -12.29 17.37 20.83
N SER A 142 -12.89 17.67 19.68
CA SER A 142 -14.31 17.93 19.52
C SER A 142 -14.91 16.83 18.67
N THR A 143 -15.98 16.18 19.14
CA THR A 143 -16.75 15.25 18.30
C THR A 143 -17.44 16.03 17.18
N ILE A 144 -17.16 15.67 15.92
CA ILE A 144 -17.70 16.33 14.73
C ILE A 144 -18.66 15.45 13.93
N VAL A 145 -18.60 14.13 14.13
CA VAL A 145 -19.62 13.14 13.70
C VAL A 145 -19.87 12.18 14.85
N THR A 146 -21.15 11.93 15.14
CA THR A 146 -21.61 10.90 16.09
C THR A 146 -22.49 9.92 15.33
N ASN A 147 -22.32 8.61 15.55
CA ASN A 147 -23.07 7.55 14.87
C ASN A 147 -22.95 7.61 13.33
N GLY A 148 -21.77 7.97 12.82
CA GLY A 148 -21.48 7.90 11.39
C GLY A 148 -21.65 6.47 10.88
N VAL A 149 -22.19 6.30 9.69
CA VAL A 149 -22.55 4.96 9.16
C VAL A 149 -21.37 4.37 8.40
N VAL A 150 -21.08 3.09 8.66
CA VAL A 150 -20.23 2.26 7.80
C VAL A 150 -21.14 1.35 6.96
N PRO A 151 -21.06 1.34 5.62
CA PRO A 151 -21.84 0.42 4.80
C PRO A 151 -21.61 -1.04 5.23
N PRO A 152 -22.64 -1.90 5.17
CA PRO A 152 -22.42 -3.33 5.37
C PRO A 152 -21.45 -3.89 4.34
N PRO A 153 -20.80 -5.03 4.60
CA PRO A 153 -20.04 -5.76 3.58
C PRO A 153 -20.89 -6.02 2.33
N ASN A 154 -20.27 -5.98 1.14
CA ASN A 154 -20.95 -6.26 -0.12
C ASN A 154 -21.17 -7.77 -0.31
N ILE A 155 -22.04 -8.37 0.50
CA ILE A 155 -22.23 -9.84 0.55
C ILE A 155 -22.75 -10.40 -0.79
N GLY A 156 -23.71 -9.71 -1.40
CA GLY A 156 -24.32 -10.10 -2.66
C GLY A 156 -25.78 -9.64 -2.81
N PRO A 157 -26.38 -9.78 -3.99
CA PRO A 157 -27.68 -9.18 -4.33
C PRO A 157 -28.82 -9.59 -3.39
N ARG A 158 -28.79 -10.81 -2.85
CA ARG A 158 -29.83 -11.27 -1.92
C ARG A 158 -29.78 -10.53 -0.59
N SER A 159 -28.59 -10.32 -0.04
CA SER A 159 -28.41 -9.58 1.21
C SER A 159 -28.61 -8.08 1.03
N ILE A 160 -28.17 -7.52 -0.11
CA ILE A 160 -28.22 -6.08 -0.33
C ILE A 160 -29.59 -5.62 -0.86
N SER A 161 -30.07 -6.21 -1.96
CA SER A 161 -31.18 -5.64 -2.74
C SER A 161 -32.48 -6.40 -2.69
N SER A 162 -32.52 -7.61 -2.10
CA SER A 162 -33.77 -8.36 -2.03
C SER A 162 -34.64 -7.97 -0.82
N PRO A 163 -35.96 -8.24 -0.86
CA PRO A 163 -36.87 -8.02 0.27
C PRO A 163 -36.54 -8.83 1.54
N VAL A 164 -35.74 -9.90 1.42
CA VAL A 164 -35.27 -10.69 2.56
C VAL A 164 -33.90 -10.26 3.07
N GLY A 165 -33.25 -9.30 2.41
CA GLY A 165 -32.03 -8.62 2.82
C GLY A 165 -32.33 -7.21 3.33
N LEU A 166 -31.51 -6.21 2.97
CA LEU A 166 -31.75 -4.79 3.29
C LEU A 166 -32.76 -4.10 2.37
N ASN A 167 -33.14 -4.73 1.25
CA ASN A 167 -34.02 -4.13 0.25
C ASN A 167 -33.51 -2.78 -0.29
N ALA A 168 -32.19 -2.60 -0.34
CA ALA A 168 -31.56 -1.40 -0.89
C ALA A 168 -31.57 -1.42 -2.43
N PRO A 169 -31.77 -0.28 -3.12
CA PRO A 169 -31.81 -0.24 -4.58
C PRO A 169 -30.60 -0.90 -5.27
N ASN A 170 -29.41 -0.65 -4.72
CA ASN A 170 -28.13 -1.25 -5.11
C ASN A 170 -27.08 -0.94 -4.03
N TYR A 171 -25.90 -1.55 -4.11
CA TYR A 171 -24.83 -1.30 -3.13
C TYR A 171 -24.33 0.15 -3.16
N GLU A 172 -24.30 0.77 -4.34
CA GLU A 172 -23.89 2.16 -4.51
C GLU A 172 -24.74 3.13 -3.68
N SER A 173 -26.06 2.90 -3.59
CA SER A 173 -26.94 3.70 -2.73
C SER A 173 -26.56 3.63 -1.23
N LEU A 174 -25.95 2.53 -0.78
CA LEU A 174 -25.46 2.38 0.59
C LEU A 174 -24.16 3.17 0.80
N ILE A 175 -23.26 3.18 -0.19
CA ILE A 175 -22.05 4.03 -0.17
C ILE A 175 -22.45 5.51 -0.08
N GLN A 176 -23.34 5.97 -0.96
CA GLN A 176 -23.80 7.37 -0.95
C GLN A 176 -24.46 7.76 0.37
N SER A 177 -25.25 6.86 0.96
CA SER A 177 -25.92 7.10 2.25
C SER A 177 -24.94 7.13 3.44
N ALA A 178 -23.76 6.54 3.30
CA ALA A 178 -22.72 6.55 4.33
C ALA A 178 -21.80 7.77 4.26
N ILE A 179 -21.79 8.50 3.14
CA ILE A 179 -21.06 9.77 3.03
C ILE A 179 -21.70 10.79 3.96
N THR A 180 -20.96 11.20 4.99
CA THR A 180 -21.43 12.11 6.03
C THR A 180 -20.75 13.47 5.87
N THR A 181 -21.51 14.55 6.02
CA THR A 181 -20.94 15.89 6.21
C THR A 181 -20.76 16.13 7.70
N ALA A 182 -19.52 16.29 8.16
CA ALA A 182 -19.21 16.60 9.54
C ALA A 182 -19.74 17.99 9.92
N SER A 183 -20.01 18.21 11.22
CA SER A 183 -20.43 19.52 11.75
C SER A 183 -19.43 20.65 11.48
N SER A 184 -18.18 20.30 11.18
CA SER A 184 -17.11 21.21 10.82
C SER A 184 -16.85 21.37 9.31
N GLY A 185 -17.67 20.75 8.46
CA GLY A 185 -17.70 20.97 7.00
C GLY A 185 -16.99 19.92 6.13
N GLU A 186 -16.25 18.97 6.73
CA GLU A 186 -15.62 17.87 6.01
C GLU A 186 -16.66 16.91 5.43
N LYS A 187 -16.40 16.36 4.24
CA LYS A 187 -17.06 15.11 3.82
C LYS A 187 -16.25 13.92 4.31
N VAL A 188 -16.94 12.93 4.86
CA VAL A 188 -16.34 11.76 5.51
C VAL A 188 -16.98 10.50 4.93
N PHE A 189 -16.15 9.51 4.61
CA PHE A 189 -16.59 8.16 4.28
C PHE A 189 -15.74 7.16 5.06
N CYS A 190 -16.38 6.21 5.72
CA CYS A 190 -15.73 5.06 6.34
C CYS A 190 -16.44 3.81 5.81
N GLY A 191 -15.71 2.88 5.19
CA GLY A 191 -16.32 1.70 4.58
C GLY A 191 -15.31 0.82 3.87
N THR A 192 -15.77 -0.33 3.41
CA THR A 192 -14.97 -1.21 2.55
C THR A 192 -14.93 -0.64 1.14
N SER A 193 -13.75 -0.68 0.51
CA SER A 193 -13.55 -0.39 -0.90
C SER A 193 -12.71 -1.50 -1.54
N ASP A 194 -12.62 -1.50 -2.87
CA ASP A 194 -11.55 -2.23 -3.56
C ASP A 194 -10.19 -1.62 -3.17
N ASP A 195 -9.15 -2.44 -3.05
CA ASP A 195 -7.83 -1.95 -2.65
C ASP A 195 -7.27 -1.00 -3.71
N PRO A 196 -7.04 0.29 -3.41
CA PRO A 196 -6.53 1.22 -4.41
C PRO A 196 -5.04 1.03 -4.71
N PHE A 197 -4.31 0.26 -3.90
CA PHE A 197 -2.92 -0.05 -4.18
C PHE A 197 -2.80 -1.21 -5.16
N PHE A 198 -1.86 -1.09 -6.10
CA PHE A 198 -1.65 -2.06 -7.15
C PHE A 198 -0.16 -2.35 -7.27
N VAL A 199 0.19 -3.64 -7.25
CA VAL A 199 1.59 -4.08 -7.34
C VAL A 199 1.65 -5.58 -7.61
N ASP A 200 2.66 -6.03 -8.35
CA ASP A 200 3.01 -7.45 -8.38
C ASP A 200 3.75 -7.86 -7.11
N LEU A 201 3.02 -8.07 -6.01
CA LEU A 201 3.58 -8.49 -4.72
C LEU A 201 4.45 -9.73 -4.86
N GLY A 202 3.98 -10.69 -5.64
CA GLY A 202 4.72 -11.93 -5.84
C GLY A 202 6.03 -11.70 -6.59
N GLY A 203 6.14 -10.69 -7.45
CA GLY A 203 7.34 -10.39 -8.23
C GLY A 203 8.29 -9.52 -7.44
N ALA A 204 7.76 -8.44 -6.86
CA ALA A 204 8.51 -7.52 -6.01
C ALA A 204 9.25 -8.24 -4.87
N PHE A 205 8.61 -9.22 -4.23
CA PHE A 205 9.21 -9.98 -3.12
C PHE A 205 9.75 -11.35 -3.52
N ASP A 206 9.61 -11.77 -4.79
CA ASP A 206 10.45 -12.81 -5.39
C ASP A 206 11.73 -12.16 -5.92
N LEU A 207 12.49 -11.59 -4.97
CA LEU A 207 13.77 -10.91 -5.19
C LEU A 207 13.72 -9.79 -6.24
N GLY A 208 12.62 -9.04 -6.33
CA GLY A 208 12.49 -7.92 -7.25
C GLY A 208 12.31 -8.32 -8.72
N ASP A 209 11.72 -9.49 -9.02
CA ASP A 209 11.27 -9.89 -10.36
C ASP A 209 10.04 -9.07 -10.81
N ALA A 210 10.20 -7.74 -10.84
CA ALA A 210 9.23 -6.76 -11.29
C ALA A 210 9.94 -5.88 -12.34
N PRO A 211 9.49 -5.82 -13.60
CA PRO A 211 8.48 -6.71 -14.18
C PRO A 211 9.01 -8.16 -14.23
N ARG A 212 8.09 -9.13 -14.27
CA ARG A 212 8.44 -10.56 -14.30
C ARG A 212 9.32 -10.89 -15.52
N THR A 213 10.47 -11.50 -15.30
CA THR A 213 11.41 -11.94 -16.33
C THR A 213 11.37 -13.44 -16.59
N THR A 214 10.74 -14.20 -15.68
CA THR A 214 10.71 -15.67 -15.66
C THR A 214 9.61 -16.30 -16.52
N GLY A 215 9.00 -15.53 -17.42
CA GLY A 215 7.96 -16.01 -18.36
C GLY A 215 6.54 -16.06 -17.79
N THR A 216 6.33 -15.60 -16.56
CA THR A 216 5.01 -15.31 -16.01
C THR A 216 4.62 -13.87 -16.29
N GLN A 217 3.33 -13.59 -16.43
CA GLN A 217 2.84 -12.21 -16.49
C GLN A 217 2.90 -11.59 -15.08
N SER A 218 3.20 -10.29 -14.98
CA SER A 218 2.99 -9.55 -13.74
C SER A 218 1.51 -9.52 -13.38
N ILE A 219 1.20 -9.87 -12.15
CA ILE A 219 -0.17 -9.97 -11.63
C ILE A 219 -0.29 -9.02 -10.46
N ASP A 220 -1.30 -8.16 -10.48
CA ASP A 220 -1.66 -7.37 -9.31
C ASP A 220 -2.05 -8.31 -8.16
N GLY A 221 -1.25 -8.31 -7.10
CA GLY A 221 -1.42 -9.17 -5.93
C GLY A 221 -2.60 -8.77 -5.04
N LEU A 222 -3.14 -7.57 -5.24
CA LEU A 222 -4.29 -7.04 -4.52
C LEU A 222 -5.57 -7.06 -5.35
N LYS A 223 -5.46 -7.46 -6.63
CA LYS A 223 -6.57 -7.64 -7.53
C LYS A 223 -7.70 -8.42 -6.84
N CYS A 224 -8.92 -7.92 -6.98
CA CYS A 224 -10.12 -8.57 -6.48
C CYS A 224 -10.20 -8.69 -4.94
N LEU A 225 -9.32 -7.98 -4.22
CA LEU A 225 -9.36 -7.88 -2.77
C LEU A 225 -9.92 -6.52 -2.37
N ASN A 226 -10.57 -6.51 -1.22
CA ASN A 226 -11.06 -5.29 -0.63
C ASN A 226 -10.12 -4.81 0.50
N VAL A 227 -10.31 -3.55 0.90
CA VAL A 227 -9.64 -2.91 2.04
C VAL A 227 -10.64 -2.05 2.82
N SER A 228 -10.37 -1.77 4.09
CA SER A 228 -11.17 -0.83 4.89
C SER A 228 -10.61 0.58 4.71
N THR A 229 -11.47 1.53 4.32
CA THR A 229 -11.06 2.86 3.91
C THR A 229 -11.69 3.94 4.80
N ILE A 230 -10.86 4.86 5.25
CA ILE A 230 -11.27 6.14 5.86
C ILE A 230 -10.89 7.25 4.88
N ALA A 231 -11.87 7.97 4.35
CA ALA A 231 -11.68 9.08 3.43
C ALA A 231 -12.24 10.38 4.01
N LEU A 232 -11.48 11.46 3.86
CA LEU A 232 -11.83 12.83 4.24
C LEU A 232 -11.68 13.77 3.05
N GLN A 233 -12.65 14.64 2.81
CA GLN A 233 -12.52 15.78 1.90
C GLN A 233 -12.65 17.08 2.70
N ILE A 234 -11.58 17.86 2.73
CA ILE A 234 -11.36 18.97 3.67
C ILE A 234 -11.10 20.25 2.88
N ASP A 235 -11.66 21.39 3.31
CA ASP A 235 -11.34 22.68 2.72
C ASP A 235 -9.88 23.06 2.96
N ILE A 236 -9.21 23.62 1.93
CA ILE A 236 -7.83 24.10 2.05
C ILE A 236 -7.72 25.15 3.16
N SER A 237 -8.73 26.00 3.36
CA SER A 237 -8.73 26.97 4.46
C SER A 237 -8.75 26.34 5.86
N THR A 238 -9.22 25.10 6.01
CA THR A 238 -9.13 24.37 7.28
C THR A 238 -7.71 23.85 7.51
N LEU A 239 -7.01 23.49 6.44
CA LEU A 239 -5.67 22.91 6.49
C LEU A 239 -4.55 23.96 6.46
N GLN A 240 -4.79 25.15 5.91
CA GLN A 240 -3.83 26.23 5.84
C GLN A 240 -3.72 26.89 7.23
N LYS A 241 -2.50 26.94 7.80
CA LYS A 241 -2.15 27.53 9.11
C LYS A 241 -2.79 28.92 9.43
N ASP A 242 -2.99 29.78 8.44
CA ASP A 242 -3.59 31.11 8.59
C ASP A 242 -5.07 31.18 8.14
N GLY A 243 -5.68 30.05 7.78
CA GLY A 243 -7.07 30.00 7.32
C GLY A 243 -7.31 30.52 5.89
N LYS A 244 -6.26 30.72 5.07
CA LYS A 244 -6.43 31.28 3.72
C LYS A 244 -6.96 30.23 2.74
N SER A 245 -7.76 30.70 1.79
CA SER A 245 -8.24 29.91 0.65
C SER A 245 -7.13 29.60 -0.35
N ALA A 246 -7.37 28.64 -1.25
CA ALA A 246 -6.42 28.28 -2.32
C ALA A 246 -6.10 29.45 -3.27
N ALA A 247 -7.07 30.34 -3.53
CA ALA A 247 -6.91 31.48 -4.42
C ALA A 247 -5.98 32.57 -3.86
N GLN A 248 -5.68 32.53 -2.56
CA GLN A 248 -4.79 33.48 -1.89
C GLN A 248 -3.32 33.03 -1.87
N ALA A 249 -3.01 31.88 -2.47
CA ALA A 249 -1.63 31.44 -2.65
C ALA A 249 -0.89 32.42 -3.57
N ALA A 250 0.35 32.78 -3.21
CA ALA A 250 1.15 33.72 -3.98
C ALA A 250 1.48 33.19 -5.39
N ASN A 251 1.64 31.88 -5.53
CA ASN A 251 1.79 31.15 -6.78
C ASN A 251 1.56 29.65 -6.54
N ILE A 252 1.66 28.84 -7.60
CA ILE A 252 1.42 27.38 -7.55
C ILE A 252 2.45 26.60 -6.72
N LEU A 253 3.55 27.22 -6.29
CA LEU A 253 4.59 26.64 -5.42
C LEU A 253 4.72 27.39 -4.08
N ASP A 254 3.66 28.04 -3.61
CA ASP A 254 3.69 28.82 -2.36
C ASP A 254 4.06 27.92 -1.16
N PRO A 255 5.16 28.20 -0.44
CA PRO A 255 5.59 27.38 0.70
C PRO A 255 4.63 27.43 1.90
N ASN A 256 3.72 28.42 1.96
CA ASN A 256 2.75 28.52 3.06
C ASN A 256 1.54 27.57 2.90
N TYR A 257 1.48 26.83 1.80
CA TYR A 257 0.41 25.87 1.48
C TYR A 257 0.89 24.42 1.55
N VAL A 258 2.06 24.16 2.13
CA VAL A 258 2.59 22.82 2.34
C VAL A 258 2.07 22.25 3.65
N ILE A 259 1.59 21.01 3.61
CA ILE A 259 1.24 20.21 4.78
C ILE A 259 1.98 18.86 4.75
N GLY A 260 2.27 18.31 5.92
CA GLY A 260 2.66 16.92 6.13
C GLY A 260 1.47 16.10 6.58
N VAL A 261 1.26 14.92 6.02
CA VAL A 261 0.15 14.02 6.35
C VAL A 261 0.68 12.63 6.64
N TRP A 262 0.24 12.04 7.74
CA TRP A 262 0.51 10.64 8.08
C TRP A 262 -0.70 10.02 8.80
N ALA A 263 -0.77 8.70 8.84
CA ALA A 263 -1.85 7.97 9.50
C ALA A 263 -1.30 6.96 10.51
N SER A 264 -2.11 6.60 11.51
CA SER A 264 -1.70 5.68 12.56
C SER A 264 -2.87 4.88 13.14
N ALA A 265 -2.56 3.71 13.68
CA ALA A 265 -3.46 2.96 14.54
C ALA A 265 -2.85 2.77 15.94
N SER A 266 -3.68 2.92 16.96
CA SER A 266 -3.30 2.72 18.36
C SER A 266 -4.21 1.72 19.07
N ARG A 267 -3.63 0.97 20.00
CA ARG A 267 -4.30 0.02 20.90
C ARG A 267 -4.22 0.51 22.35
N GLN A 268 -5.15 0.09 23.20
CA GLN A 268 -4.96 0.24 24.64
C GLN A 268 -3.90 -0.74 25.14
N LYS A 269 -3.06 -0.27 26.07
CA LYS A 269 -1.88 -1.01 26.55
C LYS A 269 -2.19 -2.38 27.17
N ILE A 270 -3.39 -2.57 27.75
CA ILE A 270 -3.77 -3.80 28.46
C ILE A 270 -5.01 -4.39 27.81
N ARG A 271 -4.94 -5.67 27.44
CA ARG A 271 -6.07 -6.53 27.07
C ARG A 271 -6.24 -7.62 28.12
N VAL A 272 -7.46 -7.78 28.63
CA VAL A 272 -7.84 -8.85 29.57
C VAL A 272 -8.90 -9.71 28.89
N LEU A 273 -8.64 -11.02 28.80
CA LEU A 273 -9.66 -12.00 28.41
C LEU A 273 -10.46 -12.36 29.66
N ASN A 274 -11.79 -12.31 29.59
CA ASN A 274 -12.67 -12.52 30.73
C ASN A 274 -13.22 -13.96 30.68
N PRO A 275 -12.60 -14.94 31.37
CA PRO A 275 -13.00 -16.35 31.25
C PRO A 275 -14.34 -16.68 31.94
N ASP A 276 -14.77 -15.83 32.87
CA ASP A 276 -15.92 -16.11 33.75
C ASP A 276 -17.25 -15.56 33.22
N ASP A 277 -17.25 -14.88 32.07
CA ASP A 277 -18.51 -14.51 31.42
C ASP A 277 -18.97 -15.59 30.43
N TYR A 278 -20.29 -15.77 30.34
CA TYR A 278 -20.92 -16.78 29.48
C TYR A 278 -20.70 -16.52 27.97
N TYR A 279 -20.16 -15.36 27.58
CA TYR A 279 -20.09 -14.88 26.20
C TYR A 279 -18.65 -14.77 25.66
N GLY A 280 -17.63 -15.12 26.45
CA GLY A 280 -16.22 -15.04 26.10
C GLY A 280 -15.74 -13.63 25.75
N THR A 281 -16.01 -12.63 26.61
CA THR A 281 -15.64 -11.24 26.31
C THR A 281 -14.18 -10.91 26.61
N GLU A 282 -13.75 -9.76 26.11
CA GLU A 282 -12.48 -9.13 26.47
C GLU A 282 -12.71 -7.69 26.93
N SER A 283 -11.77 -7.18 27.73
CA SER A 283 -11.74 -5.78 28.14
C SER A 283 -10.38 -5.15 27.86
N HIS A 284 -10.39 -3.85 27.60
CA HIS A 284 -9.22 -3.08 27.20
C HIS A 284 -9.07 -1.86 28.11
N GLN A 285 -7.85 -1.61 28.60
CA GLN A 285 -7.57 -0.57 29.58
C GLN A 285 -6.18 0.05 29.43
N GLY A 286 -5.99 1.20 30.07
CA GLY A 286 -4.72 1.93 30.06
C GLY A 286 -4.59 2.92 28.90
N PRO A 287 -3.41 3.57 28.79
CA PRO A 287 -3.16 4.55 27.74
C PRO A 287 -3.15 3.91 26.35
N TRP A 288 -3.46 4.71 25.34
CA TRP A 288 -3.28 4.36 23.94
C TRP A 288 -1.79 4.31 23.59
N VAL A 289 -1.42 3.29 22.82
CA VAL A 289 -0.06 3.05 22.31
C VAL A 289 -0.17 2.85 20.82
N GLN A 290 0.61 3.60 20.05
CA GLN A 290 0.70 3.42 18.60
C GLN A 290 1.32 2.06 18.29
N VAL A 291 0.68 1.33 17.37
CA VAL A 291 1.13 0.00 16.93
C VAL A 291 1.38 -0.06 15.43
N SER A 292 0.90 0.94 14.69
CA SER A 292 1.09 1.08 13.25
C SER A 292 1.10 2.55 12.87
N ARG A 293 1.92 2.90 11.87
CA ARG A 293 1.92 4.22 11.22
C ARG A 293 2.27 4.08 9.74
N LEU A 294 1.87 5.08 8.96
CA LEU A 294 2.26 5.20 7.57
C LEU A 294 2.18 6.67 7.12
N GLY A 295 3.27 7.18 6.57
CA GLY A 295 3.33 8.44 5.83
C GLY A 295 3.58 8.19 4.35
N MET A 296 4.85 8.12 3.96
CA MET A 296 5.29 7.80 2.62
C MET A 296 5.05 6.32 2.30
N PRO A 297 4.59 6.01 1.07
CA PRO A 297 4.43 4.63 0.64
C PRO A 297 5.78 3.89 0.68
N LEU A 298 5.72 2.57 0.84
CA LEU A 298 6.85 1.65 0.72
C LEU A 298 8.03 1.87 1.70
N THR A 299 7.97 2.88 2.58
CA THR A 299 9.03 3.13 3.57
C THR A 299 9.15 1.95 4.53
N ASN A 300 8.04 1.48 5.10
CA ASN A 300 8.06 0.33 5.99
C ASN A 300 8.42 -0.96 5.24
N GLU A 301 8.08 -1.05 3.95
CA GLU A 301 8.11 -2.23 3.11
C GLU A 301 9.52 -2.55 2.62
N VAL A 302 10.17 -1.57 1.99
CA VAL A 302 11.44 -1.75 1.25
C VAL A 302 12.61 -0.91 1.77
N VAL A 303 12.35 0.10 2.62
CA VAL A 303 13.43 0.93 3.21
C VAL A 303 13.82 0.44 4.60
N ILE A 304 12.84 0.20 5.47
CA ILE A 304 13.09 -0.26 6.84
C ILE A 304 13.32 -1.78 6.84
N PRO A 305 14.44 -2.30 7.40
CA PRO A 305 14.68 -3.73 7.44
C PRO A 305 13.74 -4.42 8.43
N ILE A 306 13.41 -5.68 8.14
CA ILE A 306 12.46 -6.49 8.91
C ILE A 306 12.66 -6.43 10.44
N GLY A 307 13.90 -6.50 10.92
CA GLY A 307 14.22 -6.48 12.37
C GLY A 307 14.03 -5.12 13.06
N LYS A 308 13.61 -4.08 12.31
CA LYS A 308 13.37 -2.73 12.83
C LYS A 308 11.98 -2.19 12.53
N LYS A 309 11.15 -2.91 11.75
CA LYS A 309 9.81 -2.47 11.36
C LYS A 309 8.87 -2.27 12.55
N ASP A 310 8.89 -3.18 13.54
CA ASP A 310 8.07 -3.01 14.76
C ASP A 310 8.47 -1.77 15.58
N LEU A 311 9.77 -1.48 15.68
CA LEU A 311 10.26 -0.26 16.32
C LEU A 311 9.80 0.97 15.53
N TRP A 312 9.94 0.94 14.20
CA TRP A 312 9.52 2.04 13.34
C TRP A 312 8.02 2.32 13.47
N ASN A 313 7.17 1.27 13.48
CA ASN A 313 5.72 1.37 13.66
C ASN A 313 5.30 1.93 15.03
N ALA A 314 6.11 1.72 16.07
CA ALA A 314 5.84 2.22 17.42
C ALA A 314 6.21 3.70 17.62
N LEU A 315 6.94 4.31 16.67
CA LEU A 315 7.42 5.69 16.75
C LEU A 315 6.54 6.64 15.92
N THR A 316 6.45 7.90 16.34
CA THR A 316 5.86 8.95 15.49
C THR A 316 6.91 9.51 14.52
N PRO A 317 6.50 10.09 13.37
CA PRO A 317 7.44 10.71 12.44
C PRO A 317 8.35 11.77 13.07
N TYR A 318 7.87 12.47 14.10
CA TYR A 318 8.66 13.48 14.84
C TYR A 318 9.83 12.90 15.64
N GLN A 319 9.85 11.58 15.83
CA GLN A 319 10.95 10.88 16.48
C GLN A 319 11.99 10.37 15.47
N ASP A 320 11.69 10.36 14.16
CA ASP A 320 12.59 9.79 13.14
C ASP A 320 13.99 10.45 13.17
N LEU A 321 14.06 11.76 13.42
CA LEU A 321 15.32 12.49 13.55
C LEU A 321 16.17 12.04 14.76
N GLU A 322 15.52 11.68 15.88
CA GLU A 322 16.20 11.15 17.07
C GLU A 322 16.75 9.73 16.81
N TYR A 323 16.18 9.03 15.82
CA TYR A 323 16.55 7.67 15.41
C TYR A 323 17.38 7.63 14.11
N LEU A 324 17.99 8.74 13.66
CA LEU A 324 18.84 8.76 12.46
C LEU A 324 19.97 7.73 12.48
N SER A 325 20.58 7.49 13.65
CA SER A 325 21.62 6.46 13.80
C SER A 325 21.10 5.04 13.55
N THR A 326 19.78 4.84 13.67
CA THR A 326 19.08 3.58 13.40
C THR A 326 18.59 3.53 11.96
N PHE A 327 17.85 4.55 11.50
CA PHE A 327 17.13 4.52 10.23
C PHE A 327 17.81 5.29 9.09
N GLY A 328 18.54 6.37 9.38
CA GLY A 328 19.07 7.29 8.37
C GLY A 328 19.93 6.60 7.30
N LYS A 329 20.71 5.60 7.68
CA LYS A 329 21.53 4.83 6.72
C LYS A 329 20.72 4.14 5.63
N TYR A 330 19.47 3.75 5.89
CA TYR A 330 18.62 3.08 4.89
C TYR A 330 18.07 4.05 3.84
N PHE A 331 18.04 5.35 4.15
CA PHE A 331 17.71 6.38 3.17
C PHE A 331 18.96 6.86 2.43
N TYR A 332 20.11 6.95 3.11
CA TYR A 332 21.37 7.41 2.51
C TYR A 332 22.05 6.36 1.64
N ASN A 333 21.86 5.07 1.97
CA ASN A 333 22.40 3.90 1.30
C ASN A 333 21.31 2.81 1.28
N PRO A 334 20.26 2.96 0.46
CA PRO A 334 19.14 2.02 0.44
C PRO A 334 19.59 0.63 -0.03
N GLU A 335 19.00 -0.42 0.54
CA GLU A 335 19.25 -1.81 0.16
C GLU A 335 18.96 -2.03 -1.33
N LEU A 336 17.86 -1.47 -1.84
CA LEU A 336 17.50 -1.53 -3.26
C LEU A 336 18.61 -0.98 -4.17
N GLY A 337 19.39 0.01 -3.70
CA GLY A 337 20.49 0.55 -4.47
C GLY A 337 21.64 -0.44 -4.71
N LEU A 338 21.76 -1.48 -3.88
CA LEU A 338 22.77 -2.54 -4.09
C LEU A 338 22.47 -3.38 -5.35
N TYR A 339 21.19 -3.50 -5.72
CA TYR A 339 20.72 -4.25 -6.90
C TYR A 339 20.65 -3.39 -8.18
N MET A 340 20.97 -2.10 -8.07
CA MET A 340 21.10 -1.15 -9.18
C MET A 340 22.56 -0.72 -9.39
N ASP A 341 23.50 -1.40 -8.75
CA ASP A 341 24.94 -1.20 -8.90
C ASP A 341 25.58 -2.51 -9.40
N ASP A 342 26.06 -2.50 -10.64
CA ASP A 342 26.71 -3.66 -11.28
C ASP A 342 28.01 -4.09 -10.60
N ALA A 343 28.64 -3.22 -9.81
CA ALA A 343 29.79 -3.61 -8.99
C ALA A 343 29.40 -4.43 -7.74
N LEU A 344 28.11 -4.49 -7.41
CA LEU A 344 27.56 -5.17 -6.24
C LEU A 344 26.61 -6.30 -6.68
N PHE A 345 25.30 -6.12 -6.54
CA PHE A 345 24.28 -7.12 -6.87
C PHE A 345 23.49 -6.78 -8.14
N GLY A 346 23.94 -5.82 -8.95
CA GLY A 346 23.24 -5.39 -10.18
C GLY A 346 22.97 -6.50 -11.20
N GLY A 347 23.83 -7.52 -11.26
CA GLY A 347 23.62 -8.71 -12.09
C GLY A 347 22.74 -9.80 -11.46
N ALA A 348 22.35 -9.66 -10.18
CA ALA A 348 21.61 -10.69 -9.45
C ALA A 348 20.10 -10.65 -9.71
N VAL A 349 19.56 -9.50 -10.12
CA VAL A 349 18.13 -9.30 -10.38
C VAL A 349 17.95 -8.78 -11.81
N PRO A 350 17.78 -9.67 -12.81
CA PRO A 350 17.67 -9.27 -14.22
C PRO A 350 16.55 -8.27 -14.50
N ALA A 351 15.44 -8.35 -13.76
CA ALA A 351 14.32 -7.42 -13.90
C ALA A 351 14.71 -5.96 -13.66
N LEU A 352 15.67 -5.72 -12.75
CA LEU A 352 16.17 -4.39 -12.42
C LEU A 352 17.36 -3.98 -13.30
N ALA A 353 17.74 -4.76 -14.31
CA ALA A 353 18.88 -4.45 -15.19
C ALA A 353 18.83 -3.05 -15.84
N PRO A 354 17.65 -2.52 -16.26
CA PRO A 354 17.54 -1.16 -16.80
C PRO A 354 17.77 -0.04 -15.77
N LEU A 355 17.77 -0.37 -14.47
CA LEU A 355 17.89 0.60 -13.38
C LEU A 355 19.33 0.62 -12.87
N ARG A 356 20.11 1.64 -13.23
CA ARG A 356 21.50 1.81 -12.79
C ARG A 356 21.70 3.14 -12.12
N ILE A 357 22.43 3.17 -11.01
CA ILE A 357 22.73 4.39 -10.26
C ILE A 357 23.93 5.11 -10.85
N GLN A 358 23.92 6.44 -10.90
CA GLN A 358 25.07 7.23 -11.33
C GLN A 358 26.27 7.00 -10.39
N LYS A 359 27.40 6.55 -10.92
CA LYS A 359 28.65 6.35 -10.15
C LYS A 359 29.74 7.36 -10.50
N ASN A 360 29.56 8.12 -11.57
CA ASN A 360 30.52 9.10 -12.07
C ASN A 360 29.84 10.32 -12.72
N SER A 361 28.73 10.78 -12.16
CA SER A 361 28.02 11.96 -12.65
C SER A 361 28.95 13.18 -12.70
N LEU A 362 28.94 13.88 -13.84
CA LEU A 362 29.85 14.99 -14.15
C LEU A 362 31.34 14.65 -13.99
N GLY A 363 31.72 13.38 -14.08
CA GLY A 363 33.10 12.90 -13.98
C GLY A 363 33.71 12.93 -12.58
N ALA A 364 32.91 13.21 -11.53
CA ALA A 364 33.44 13.36 -10.17
C ALA A 364 32.50 12.89 -9.05
N PHE A 365 31.18 12.78 -9.30
CA PHE A 365 30.20 12.53 -8.25
C PHE A 365 29.55 11.17 -8.39
N GLY A 366 29.85 10.28 -7.44
CA GLY A 366 29.26 8.95 -7.38
C GLY A 366 28.16 8.85 -6.33
N PHE A 367 27.00 8.33 -6.74
CA PHE A 367 25.81 8.19 -5.91
C PHE A 367 25.47 6.74 -5.53
N GLY A 368 26.28 5.77 -5.98
CA GLY A 368 26.17 4.37 -5.55
C GLY A 368 26.46 4.23 -4.04
N ASN A 369 25.94 3.18 -3.41
CA ASN A 369 26.10 2.99 -1.97
C ASN A 369 27.57 3.09 -1.53
N THR A 370 27.78 3.73 -0.38
CA THR A 370 29.08 4.05 0.23
C THR A 370 29.93 5.09 -0.51
N GLN A 371 29.52 5.60 -1.68
CA GLN A 371 30.18 6.72 -2.33
C GLN A 371 29.83 8.06 -1.67
N ASN A 372 30.58 9.12 -1.99
CA ASN A 372 30.44 10.41 -1.31
C ASN A 372 29.30 11.28 -1.83
N GLY A 373 28.68 10.97 -2.97
CA GLY A 373 27.72 11.85 -3.64
C GLY A 373 28.28 13.27 -3.74
N LEU A 374 27.53 14.24 -3.23
CA LEU A 374 27.94 15.66 -3.18
C LEU A 374 28.68 16.06 -1.89
N TYR A 375 28.95 15.14 -0.96
CA TYR A 375 29.56 15.47 0.34
C TYR A 375 30.93 16.16 0.23
N GLY A 376 31.70 15.87 -0.82
CA GLY A 376 32.98 16.55 -1.10
C GLY A 376 32.85 18.06 -1.34
N LEU A 377 31.65 18.56 -1.59
CA LEU A 377 31.37 19.99 -1.73
C LEU A 377 31.09 20.67 -0.38
N LYS A 378 30.98 19.94 0.73
CA LYS A 378 30.65 20.53 2.04
C LYS A 378 31.64 21.64 2.41
N GLY A 379 31.11 22.80 2.77
CA GLY A 379 31.90 24.01 3.08
C GLY A 379 32.44 24.77 1.85
N ASN A 380 32.16 24.31 0.63
CA ASN A 380 32.54 25.03 -0.59
C ASN A 380 31.71 26.32 -0.74
N PRO A 381 32.32 27.49 -0.99
CA PRO A 381 31.59 28.75 -1.21
C PRO A 381 30.54 28.71 -2.31
N ALA A 382 30.66 27.81 -3.29
CA ALA A 382 29.68 27.62 -4.36
C ALA A 382 28.31 27.11 -3.86
N LEU A 383 28.24 26.55 -2.65
CA LEU A 383 26.99 26.10 -2.03
C LEU A 383 26.19 27.25 -1.40
N ALA A 384 26.77 28.44 -1.23
CA ALA A 384 26.11 29.55 -0.56
C ALA A 384 24.76 29.90 -1.20
N GLY A 385 23.69 29.95 -0.40
CA GLY A 385 22.34 30.23 -0.88
C GLY A 385 21.66 29.08 -1.63
N THR A 386 22.20 27.87 -1.53
CA THR A 386 21.56 26.64 -2.04
C THR A 386 20.98 25.82 -0.88
N ALA A 387 20.23 24.78 -1.19
CA ALA A 387 19.72 23.83 -0.21
C ALA A 387 20.84 23.02 0.45
N LEU A 388 22.00 22.93 -0.19
CA LEU A 388 23.18 22.26 0.35
C LEU A 388 24.03 23.19 1.26
N ASP A 389 23.58 24.43 1.48
CA ASP A 389 24.21 25.37 2.38
C ASP A 389 23.92 25.01 3.84
N ASP A 390 24.98 24.70 4.60
CA ASP A 390 24.88 24.43 6.04
C ASP A 390 24.27 25.62 6.82
N ALA A 391 24.41 26.85 6.31
CA ALA A 391 23.80 28.03 6.93
C ALA A 391 22.26 28.08 6.77
N ILE A 392 21.70 27.33 5.80
CA ILE A 392 20.26 27.30 5.52
C ILE A 392 19.63 26.02 6.06
N PHE A 393 20.22 24.86 5.79
CA PHE A 393 19.65 23.56 6.16
C PHE A 393 20.52 22.74 7.13
N GLY A 394 21.57 23.35 7.70
CA GLY A 394 22.49 22.65 8.57
C GLY A 394 23.10 21.45 7.86
N ASN A 395 23.35 20.39 8.63
CA ASN A 395 23.94 19.15 8.10
C ASN A 395 22.91 18.19 7.50
N LEU A 396 21.68 18.63 7.20
CA LEU A 396 20.58 17.73 6.81
C LEU A 396 20.84 17.00 5.49
N LEU A 397 21.32 17.72 4.47
CA LEU A 397 21.51 17.20 3.11
C LEU A 397 22.95 16.78 2.80
N LEU A 398 23.92 17.23 3.59
CA LEU A 398 25.31 16.79 3.54
C LEU A 398 25.76 16.33 4.95
N PRO A 399 25.16 15.24 5.50
CA PRO A 399 25.35 14.85 6.89
C PRO A 399 26.71 14.24 7.18
N ALA A 400 27.22 13.40 6.27
CA ALA A 400 28.48 12.70 6.42
C ALA A 400 29.01 12.18 5.07
N ALA A 401 30.29 11.84 5.03
CA ALA A 401 30.85 11.02 3.95
C ALA A 401 30.09 9.70 3.82
N ASN A 402 30.16 9.07 2.65
CA ASN A 402 29.49 7.79 2.36
C ASN A 402 27.96 7.83 2.53
N SER A 403 27.33 9.01 2.39
CA SER A 403 25.87 9.20 2.47
C SER A 403 25.33 9.79 1.16
N PRO A 404 25.52 9.12 0.02
CA PRO A 404 25.33 9.70 -1.30
C PRO A 404 23.89 10.14 -1.56
N ARG A 405 22.91 9.39 -1.03
CA ARG A 405 21.48 9.59 -1.28
C ARG A 405 20.79 10.56 -0.31
N SER A 406 21.57 11.22 0.53
CA SER A 406 21.08 12.29 1.42
C SER A 406 20.62 13.55 0.68
N VAL A 407 21.00 13.72 -0.59
CA VAL A 407 20.65 14.90 -1.40
C VAL A 407 19.44 14.67 -2.31
N ASP A 408 18.91 13.46 -2.44
CA ASP A 408 17.76 13.17 -3.32
C ASP A 408 16.68 12.35 -2.60
N LEU A 409 16.99 11.14 -2.13
CA LEU A 409 16.01 10.29 -1.46
C LEU A 409 15.59 10.86 -0.11
N TRP A 410 16.52 11.42 0.66
CA TRP A 410 16.18 12.01 1.95
C TRP A 410 15.16 13.16 1.84
N PRO A 411 15.33 14.16 0.94
CA PRO A 411 14.28 15.13 0.64
C PRO A 411 12.94 14.50 0.25
N ILE A 412 12.95 13.50 -0.65
CA ILE A 412 11.72 12.86 -1.14
C ILE A 412 10.94 12.22 0.01
N PHE A 413 11.62 11.50 0.91
CA PHE A 413 10.96 10.67 1.93
C PHE A 413 10.81 11.32 3.31
N ASN A 414 11.61 12.33 3.66
CA ASN A 414 11.63 12.85 5.04
C ASN A 414 11.27 14.34 5.16
N THR A 415 11.74 15.21 4.27
CA THR A 415 11.63 16.66 4.48
C THR A 415 10.76 17.38 3.45
N GLY A 416 10.43 16.70 2.36
CA GLY A 416 10.00 17.34 1.12
C GLY A 416 11.16 18.01 0.38
N VAL A 417 10.86 18.48 -0.82
CA VAL A 417 11.80 19.10 -1.76
C VAL A 417 11.50 20.61 -1.84
N PRO A 418 12.48 21.49 -1.52
CA PRO A 418 12.27 22.93 -1.61
C PRO A 418 12.40 23.42 -3.05
N ASN A 419 11.67 24.48 -3.41
CA ASN A 419 11.97 25.25 -4.63
C ASN A 419 13.20 26.15 -4.40
N LEU A 420 14.37 25.53 -4.29
CA LEU A 420 15.65 26.19 -4.10
C LEU A 420 16.72 25.44 -4.89
N LYS A 421 17.79 26.14 -5.31
CA LYS A 421 18.98 25.50 -5.89
C LYS A 421 19.48 24.37 -4.97
N PRO A 422 19.84 23.16 -5.44
CA PRO A 422 19.83 22.73 -6.83
C PRO A 422 18.51 22.08 -7.29
N TYR A 423 17.47 22.00 -6.46
CA TYR A 423 16.21 21.26 -6.72
C TYR A 423 15.27 21.85 -7.78
N GLN A 424 15.77 22.79 -8.59
CA GLN A 424 15.08 23.25 -9.80
C GLN A 424 15.54 22.41 -10.99
N LEU A 425 14.69 22.24 -12.00
CA LEU A 425 15.02 21.43 -13.18
C LEU A 425 16.25 22.00 -13.90
N ALA A 426 17.01 21.13 -14.57
CA ALA A 426 18.21 21.49 -15.32
C ALA A 426 17.99 22.54 -16.42
N THR A 427 16.74 22.73 -16.88
CA THR A 427 16.35 23.80 -17.79
C THR A 427 16.83 25.16 -17.30
N GLY A 428 17.67 25.82 -18.10
CA GLY A 428 18.25 27.14 -17.81
C GLY A 428 19.54 27.13 -16.97
N LYS A 429 20.01 25.96 -16.50
CA LYS A 429 21.21 25.87 -15.66
C LYS A 429 22.54 25.93 -16.40
N GLY A 430 22.54 25.77 -17.73
CA GLY A 430 23.76 25.82 -18.55
C GLY A 430 24.82 24.79 -18.17
N GLY A 431 24.41 23.60 -17.70
CA GLY A 431 25.31 22.54 -17.27
C GLY A 431 25.83 22.65 -15.84
N ASN A 432 25.43 23.67 -15.07
CA ASN A 432 25.79 23.80 -13.66
C ASN A 432 24.61 23.42 -12.74
N PRO A 433 24.61 22.24 -12.08
CA PRO A 433 23.50 21.83 -11.21
C PRO A 433 23.17 22.78 -10.06
N LEU A 434 24.16 23.55 -9.58
CA LEU A 434 23.99 24.52 -8.50
C LEU A 434 23.41 25.86 -8.97
N ALA A 435 23.29 26.08 -10.29
CA ALA A 435 22.64 27.26 -10.84
C ALA A 435 21.12 27.21 -10.63
N ALA A 436 20.48 28.39 -10.68
CA ALA A 436 19.03 28.48 -10.71
C ALA A 436 18.51 27.86 -12.01
N GLY A 437 17.48 27.02 -11.88
CA GLY A 437 16.85 26.32 -12.99
C GLY A 437 15.36 26.67 -13.07
N LYS A 438 14.59 25.82 -13.74
CA LYS A 438 13.14 25.96 -13.80
C LYS A 438 12.46 25.46 -12.50
N PRO A 439 11.67 26.29 -11.81
CA PRO A 439 10.84 25.86 -10.69
C PRO A 439 9.77 24.85 -11.12
N PHE A 440 9.62 23.76 -10.36
CA PHE A 440 8.59 22.74 -10.65
C PHE A 440 8.06 21.99 -9.41
N ILE A 441 8.74 22.07 -8.26
CA ILE A 441 8.30 21.44 -7.01
C ILE A 441 8.59 22.36 -5.83
N ASN A 442 7.68 22.36 -4.85
CA ASN A 442 7.93 22.89 -3.52
C ASN A 442 6.97 22.23 -2.52
N ASN A 443 7.31 21.07 -1.99
CA ASN A 443 6.55 20.41 -0.93
C ASN A 443 7.36 20.36 0.37
N PHE A 444 8.26 21.32 0.56
CA PHE A 444 9.20 21.33 1.66
C PHE A 444 8.54 21.69 2.99
N LEU A 445 8.67 20.80 3.98
CA LEU A 445 8.29 21.02 5.37
C LEU A 445 9.43 20.50 6.27
N PRO A 446 10.28 21.39 6.82
CA PRO A 446 11.58 21.02 7.42
C PRO A 446 11.53 20.26 8.75
N ASN A 447 10.34 19.96 9.27
CA ASN A 447 10.18 19.23 10.54
C ASN A 447 10.75 17.79 10.47
N GLY A 448 10.92 17.23 9.26
CA GLY A 448 11.43 15.88 9.05
C GLY A 448 10.42 14.79 9.41
N GLY A 449 10.73 13.54 9.04
CA GLY A 449 9.92 12.37 9.35
C GLY A 449 9.06 11.87 8.19
N ASP A 450 8.64 10.61 8.33
CA ASP A 450 7.79 9.91 7.37
C ASP A 450 6.38 10.51 7.28
N MET A 451 6.17 11.38 6.29
CA MET A 451 4.88 12.03 6.01
C MET A 451 4.75 12.28 4.51
N LEU A 452 3.55 12.07 3.94
CA LEU A 452 3.24 12.62 2.62
C LEU A 452 3.26 14.15 2.70
N ARG A 453 4.04 14.77 1.81
CA ARG A 453 4.15 16.23 1.74
C ARG A 453 3.36 16.77 0.56
N LEU A 454 2.28 17.49 0.85
CA LEU A 454 1.40 18.05 -0.17
C LEU A 454 1.48 19.58 -0.16
N ASN A 455 1.90 20.17 -1.28
CA ASN A 455 1.66 21.58 -1.56
C ASN A 455 0.25 21.76 -2.15
N MET A 456 -0.66 22.25 -1.31
CA MET A 456 -2.03 22.50 -1.69
C MET A 456 -2.20 23.67 -2.67
N ALA A 457 -1.17 24.48 -2.95
CA ALA A 457 -1.22 25.51 -3.98
C ALA A 457 -1.12 24.94 -5.40
N VAL A 458 -0.54 23.75 -5.57
CA VAL A 458 -0.43 23.10 -6.88
C VAL A 458 -1.82 22.67 -7.36
N PRO A 459 -2.26 23.08 -8.57
CA PRO A 459 -3.55 22.69 -9.10
C PRO A 459 -3.54 21.21 -9.55
N PRO A 460 -4.68 20.50 -9.44
CA PRO A 460 -4.76 19.11 -9.88
C PRO A 460 -4.70 19.00 -11.40
N THR A 461 -4.01 17.98 -11.89
CA THR A 461 -4.08 17.57 -13.29
C THR A 461 -5.34 16.72 -13.47
N GLN A 462 -6.23 17.13 -14.37
CA GLN A 462 -7.50 16.43 -14.56
C GLN A 462 -7.26 14.99 -15.02
N ARG A 463 -7.87 14.03 -14.31
CA ARG A 463 -7.67 12.58 -14.50
C ARG A 463 -8.02 12.07 -15.89
N ASN A 464 -8.93 12.75 -16.58
CA ASN A 464 -9.37 12.43 -17.95
C ASN A 464 -8.60 13.20 -19.03
N SER A 465 -7.60 14.01 -18.64
CA SER A 465 -6.75 14.74 -19.59
C SER A 465 -5.78 13.79 -20.28
N ALA A 466 -5.54 13.99 -21.58
CA ALA A 466 -4.47 13.30 -22.30
C ALA A 466 -3.07 13.63 -21.75
N ALA A 467 -2.92 14.70 -20.97
CA ALA A 467 -1.68 15.08 -20.32
C ALA A 467 -1.49 14.43 -18.93
N PHE A 468 -2.51 13.72 -18.41
CA PHE A 468 -2.40 13.00 -17.15
C PHE A 468 -1.43 11.82 -17.29
N SER A 469 -0.62 11.60 -16.27
CA SER A 469 0.30 10.46 -16.18
C SER A 469 0.33 9.96 -14.74
N ASN A 470 0.32 8.64 -14.56
CA ASN A 470 0.52 7.96 -13.28
C ASN A 470 1.96 8.07 -12.74
N LEU A 471 2.92 8.58 -13.52
CA LEU A 471 4.31 8.80 -13.08
C LEU A 471 4.50 10.12 -12.32
N GLY A 472 3.40 10.82 -11.99
CA GLY A 472 3.40 12.01 -11.13
C GLY A 472 4.47 13.02 -11.52
N ILE A 473 5.34 13.36 -10.56
CA ILE A 473 6.34 14.40 -10.76
C ILE A 473 7.45 14.02 -11.73
N VAL A 474 7.71 12.73 -11.94
CA VAL A 474 8.72 12.27 -12.91
C VAL A 474 8.30 12.72 -14.31
N ASN A 475 7.02 12.54 -14.66
CA ASN A 475 6.50 13.03 -15.94
C ASN A 475 6.54 14.57 -16.03
N ALA A 476 6.25 15.29 -14.93
CA ALA A 476 6.38 16.75 -14.90
C ALA A 476 7.83 17.20 -15.16
N ALA A 477 8.82 16.50 -14.59
CA ALA A 477 10.24 16.78 -14.84
C ALA A 477 10.62 16.51 -16.31
N VAL A 478 10.20 15.37 -16.87
CA VAL A 478 10.42 15.04 -18.29
C VAL A 478 9.86 16.14 -19.20
N LEU A 479 8.61 16.56 -18.96
CA LEU A 479 7.99 17.65 -19.72
C LEU A 479 8.77 18.96 -19.57
N GLY A 480 9.16 19.33 -18.34
CA GLY A 480 9.93 20.54 -18.06
C GLY A 480 11.34 20.57 -18.65
N LEU A 481 11.90 19.41 -19.02
CA LEU A 481 13.22 19.26 -19.63
C LEU A 481 13.16 19.11 -21.16
N THR A 482 12.14 18.43 -21.69
CA THR A 482 12.13 17.99 -23.10
C THR A 482 11.07 18.67 -23.96
N ASN A 483 9.96 19.12 -23.37
CA ASN A 483 8.85 19.67 -24.14
C ASN A 483 9.04 21.18 -24.37
N PRO A 484 9.05 21.66 -25.64
CA PRO A 484 9.19 23.07 -25.99
C PRO A 484 8.24 24.04 -25.27
N ALA A 485 7.05 23.57 -24.88
CA ALA A 485 6.08 24.38 -24.13
C ALA A 485 6.56 24.74 -22.70
N TYR A 486 7.43 23.92 -22.13
CA TYR A 486 7.88 24.04 -20.73
C TYR A 486 9.39 24.22 -20.59
N ASN A 487 10.21 23.80 -21.56
CA ASN A 487 11.68 23.84 -21.43
C ASN A 487 12.34 25.09 -22.05
N ALA A 488 11.58 26.00 -22.66
CA ALA A 488 12.14 27.16 -23.36
C ALA A 488 12.75 28.24 -22.43
N ASN A 489 12.35 28.29 -21.16
CA ASN A 489 12.85 29.25 -20.17
C ASN A 489 12.61 28.76 -18.72
N THR A 490 13.11 29.53 -17.76
CA THR A 490 13.05 29.24 -16.32
C THR A 490 11.81 29.79 -15.61
N SER A 491 10.85 30.37 -16.33
CA SER A 491 9.62 30.88 -15.71
C SER A 491 8.84 29.74 -15.05
N LEU A 492 8.22 30.02 -13.90
CA LEU A 492 7.28 29.11 -13.26
C LEU A 492 6.07 28.91 -14.18
N GLN A 493 5.74 27.66 -14.47
CA GLN A 493 4.60 27.27 -15.31
C GLN A 493 3.85 26.12 -14.65
N ASN A 494 2.55 26.01 -14.94
CA ASN A 494 1.77 24.86 -14.54
C ASN A 494 2.08 23.69 -15.50
N ILE A 495 3.03 22.84 -15.10
CA ILE A 495 3.40 21.64 -15.84
C ILE A 495 2.46 20.51 -15.39
N PRO A 496 1.86 19.74 -16.30
CA PRO A 496 1.01 18.61 -15.93
C PRO A 496 1.71 17.63 -14.98
N ASN A 497 0.96 17.12 -14.01
CA ASN A 497 1.34 16.13 -12.99
C ASN A 497 2.28 16.63 -11.89
N MET A 498 2.46 17.94 -11.73
CA MET A 498 3.10 18.52 -10.53
C MET A 498 2.35 18.18 -9.22
N ASP A 499 1.09 17.75 -9.31
CA ASP A 499 0.21 17.33 -8.22
C ASP A 499 0.29 15.83 -7.89
N GLY A 500 1.17 15.08 -8.56
CA GLY A 500 1.42 13.67 -8.29
C GLY A 500 2.59 13.44 -7.34
N PHE A 501 2.76 12.18 -6.92
CA PHE A 501 3.81 11.75 -6.02
C PHE A 501 5.22 12.24 -6.45
N PRO A 502 6.04 12.79 -5.51
CA PRO A 502 5.84 12.85 -4.06
C PRO A 502 5.18 14.15 -3.55
N ASN A 503 4.59 14.98 -4.42
CA ASN A 503 3.79 16.13 -3.97
C ASN A 503 2.38 15.68 -3.56
N GLY A 504 2.29 15.04 -2.40
CA GLY A 504 1.17 14.20 -2.02
C GLY A 504 1.25 12.84 -2.69
N ARG A 505 0.11 12.15 -2.81
CA ARG A 505 -0.03 10.88 -3.54
C ARG A 505 -1.47 10.76 -4.03
N ARG A 506 -1.64 10.60 -5.34
CA ARG A 506 -2.94 10.32 -5.98
C ARG A 506 -3.16 8.80 -6.00
N LEU A 507 -4.42 8.36 -6.09
CA LEU A 507 -4.76 6.93 -6.14
C LEU A 507 -4.17 6.23 -7.37
N GLU A 508 -3.96 6.96 -8.46
CA GLU A 508 -3.44 6.48 -9.73
C GLU A 508 -1.91 6.48 -9.81
N ASP A 509 -1.21 7.08 -8.84
CA ASP A 509 0.25 7.19 -8.93
C ASP A 509 0.89 5.80 -8.86
N ASP A 510 1.67 5.45 -9.88
CA ASP A 510 2.46 4.21 -9.93
C ASP A 510 3.72 4.39 -9.08
N VAL A 511 3.51 4.38 -7.77
CA VAL A 511 4.57 4.64 -6.78
C VAL A 511 5.67 3.59 -6.83
N VAL A 512 5.36 2.34 -7.22
CA VAL A 512 6.37 1.28 -7.36
C VAL A 512 7.37 1.64 -8.47
N THR A 513 6.87 2.01 -9.65
CA THR A 513 7.74 2.44 -10.75
C THR A 513 8.47 3.74 -10.40
N ILE A 514 7.77 4.75 -9.86
CA ILE A 514 8.38 6.06 -9.52
C ILE A 514 9.51 5.89 -8.51
N GLU A 515 9.33 5.08 -7.46
CA GLU A 515 10.35 4.90 -6.44
C GLU A 515 11.55 4.11 -6.93
N LEU A 516 11.34 3.07 -7.76
CA LEU A 516 12.45 2.35 -8.39
C LEU A 516 13.28 3.28 -9.30
N GLN A 517 12.61 4.15 -10.07
CA GLN A 517 13.30 5.20 -10.85
C GLN A 517 14.02 6.22 -9.95
N ALA A 518 13.42 6.59 -8.81
CA ALA A 518 14.04 7.48 -7.83
C ALA A 518 15.29 6.85 -7.22
N VAL A 519 15.25 5.59 -6.80
CA VAL A 519 16.43 4.84 -6.33
C VAL A 519 17.46 4.71 -7.44
N SER A 520 17.07 4.57 -8.71
CA SER A 520 18.01 4.59 -9.83
C SER A 520 18.65 5.96 -10.08
N GLY A 521 18.12 7.04 -9.50
CA GLY A 521 18.72 8.38 -9.56
C GLY A 521 18.02 9.36 -10.51
N ILE A 522 16.75 9.12 -10.89
CA ILE A 522 16.01 10.03 -11.79
C ILE A 522 15.89 11.45 -11.22
N ALA A 523 15.80 11.59 -9.90
CA ALA A 523 15.75 12.88 -9.22
C ALA A 523 17.04 13.69 -9.39
N LEU A 524 18.20 13.02 -9.39
CA LEU A 524 19.51 13.63 -9.65
C LEU A 524 19.61 14.09 -11.10
N ALA A 525 19.19 13.25 -12.05
CA ALA A 525 19.16 13.59 -13.47
C ALA A 525 18.26 14.83 -13.71
N ALA A 526 17.09 14.90 -13.07
CA ALA A 526 16.17 16.03 -13.23
C ALA A 526 16.81 17.40 -12.91
N ILE A 527 17.78 17.44 -11.99
CA ILE A 527 18.46 18.66 -11.56
C ILE A 527 19.80 18.91 -12.26
N GLY A 528 20.20 18.05 -13.21
CA GLY A 528 21.39 18.20 -14.04
C GLY A 528 22.59 17.35 -13.60
N LEU A 529 22.41 16.41 -12.67
CA LEU A 529 23.40 15.39 -12.33
C LEU A 529 23.11 14.14 -13.18
N TRP A 530 23.59 14.20 -14.43
CA TRP A 530 23.28 13.21 -15.46
C TRP A 530 23.91 11.83 -15.20
N TYR A 531 23.38 10.81 -15.88
CA TYR A 531 23.92 9.45 -15.88
C TYR A 531 25.31 9.37 -16.51
N ASP A 532 26.01 8.28 -16.22
CA ASP A 532 27.45 8.13 -16.45
C ASP A 532 27.81 8.09 -17.95
N ASP A 533 26.87 7.74 -18.81
CA ASP A 533 26.99 7.76 -20.27
C ASP A 533 26.80 9.16 -20.90
N PHE A 534 26.53 10.20 -20.11
CA PHE A 534 26.43 11.57 -20.58
C PHE A 534 27.80 12.15 -21.00
N ASN A 535 27.91 12.52 -22.28
CA ASN A 535 29.14 13.02 -22.90
C ASN A 535 29.15 14.54 -23.18
N GLY A 536 28.19 15.30 -22.64
CA GLY A 536 28.11 16.75 -22.82
C GLY A 536 27.17 17.23 -23.95
N SER A 537 26.55 16.32 -24.72
CA SER A 537 25.67 16.69 -25.83
C SER A 537 24.18 16.65 -25.47
N ASN A 538 23.57 15.46 -25.49
CA ASN A 538 22.16 15.26 -25.16
C ASN A 538 22.06 14.57 -23.79
N PRO A 539 21.40 15.17 -22.79
CA PRO A 539 21.22 14.56 -21.49
C PRO A 539 20.28 13.33 -21.51
N VAL A 540 19.48 13.16 -22.57
CA VAL A 540 18.65 11.96 -22.80
C VAL A 540 19.50 10.87 -23.43
N THR A 541 20.36 10.30 -22.61
CA THR A 541 21.26 9.20 -22.95
C THR A 541 20.55 7.85 -22.86
N GLN A 542 21.23 6.75 -23.20
CA GLN A 542 20.58 5.42 -23.17
C GLN A 542 20.28 5.01 -21.73
N ASP A 543 21.19 5.26 -20.79
CA ASP A 543 20.98 4.93 -19.38
C ASP A 543 19.75 5.69 -18.82
N LEU A 544 19.61 6.99 -19.16
CA LEU A 544 18.43 7.76 -18.75
C LEU A 544 17.14 7.23 -19.41
N LEU A 545 17.20 6.84 -20.69
CA LEU A 545 16.05 6.27 -21.40
C LEU A 545 15.62 4.94 -20.80
N ASP A 546 16.57 4.06 -20.44
CA ASP A 546 16.30 2.78 -19.82
C ASP A 546 15.57 2.95 -18.49
N VAL A 547 16.00 3.91 -17.66
CA VAL A 547 15.31 4.27 -16.41
C VAL A 547 13.93 4.86 -16.68
N LEU A 548 13.80 5.83 -17.60
CA LEU A 548 12.52 6.49 -17.89
C LEU A 548 11.47 5.55 -18.50
N THR A 549 11.90 4.54 -19.24
CA THR A 549 11.01 3.58 -19.92
C THR A 549 10.76 2.32 -19.09
N TYR A 550 11.46 2.15 -17.96
CA TYR A 550 11.21 1.10 -17.00
C TYR A 550 9.77 1.11 -16.46
N ASN A 551 9.21 -0.08 -16.24
CA ASN A 551 7.86 -0.29 -15.77
C ASN A 551 7.82 -1.54 -14.88
N ALA A 552 7.31 -1.43 -13.66
CA ALA A 552 7.27 -2.53 -12.69
C ALA A 552 6.25 -3.65 -13.03
N GLY A 553 5.47 -3.50 -14.11
CA GLY A 553 4.52 -4.47 -14.65
C GLY A 553 3.06 -4.07 -14.40
N VAL A 554 2.68 -3.87 -13.14
CA VAL A 554 1.33 -3.45 -12.73
C VAL A 554 1.34 -1.94 -12.52
N THR A 555 0.53 -1.20 -13.27
CA THR A 555 0.61 0.28 -13.35
C THR A 555 -0.70 1.02 -13.10
N ALA A 556 -1.77 0.29 -12.81
CA ALA A 556 -3.08 0.84 -12.51
C ALA A 556 -3.87 -0.14 -11.65
N ASN A 557 -4.87 0.40 -10.94
CA ASN A 557 -5.79 -0.41 -10.16
C ASN A 557 -6.63 -1.35 -11.04
N ASP A 558 -7.01 -2.50 -10.51
CA ASP A 558 -7.82 -3.49 -11.21
C ASP A 558 -9.30 -3.05 -11.36
N ALA A 559 -9.79 -2.22 -10.44
CA ALA A 559 -11.10 -1.60 -10.51
C ALA A 559 -11.04 -0.11 -10.96
N PRO A 560 -12.01 0.36 -11.76
CA PRO A 560 -12.09 1.78 -12.12
C PRO A 560 -12.34 2.68 -10.91
N LEU A 561 -11.42 3.61 -10.67
CA LEU A 561 -11.56 4.65 -9.66
C LEU A 561 -12.70 5.63 -10.00
N ARG A 562 -13.29 6.23 -8.97
CA ARG A 562 -14.44 7.14 -9.09
C ARG A 562 -13.98 8.57 -9.35
N SER A 563 -14.75 9.32 -10.13
CA SER A 563 -14.48 10.73 -10.42
C SER A 563 -14.90 11.69 -9.30
N GLN A 564 -15.61 11.20 -8.29
CA GLN A 564 -16.13 11.97 -7.16
C GLN A 564 -15.83 11.25 -5.85
N PHE A 565 -15.80 12.01 -4.75
CA PHE A 565 -15.62 11.48 -3.39
C PHE A 565 -16.51 10.25 -3.13
N PRO A 566 -15.99 9.13 -2.59
CA PRO A 566 -14.67 8.98 -1.96
C PRO A 566 -13.49 8.61 -2.90
N TYR A 567 -13.67 8.68 -4.23
CA TYR A 567 -12.69 8.37 -5.29
C TYR A 567 -12.20 6.92 -5.39
N VAL A 568 -12.15 6.16 -4.29
CA VAL A 568 -11.86 4.72 -4.31
C VAL A 568 -12.96 3.93 -5.01
N ALA A 569 -12.61 2.82 -5.67
CA ALA A 569 -13.59 1.96 -6.32
C ALA A 569 -14.53 1.27 -5.31
N ALA A 570 -15.74 0.89 -5.76
CA ALA A 570 -16.68 0.17 -4.90
C ALA A 570 -16.15 -1.23 -4.57
N PRO A 571 -16.40 -1.75 -3.36
CA PRO A 571 -15.85 -3.04 -2.96
C PRO A 571 -16.45 -4.18 -3.78
N TRP A 572 -15.62 -5.16 -4.10
CA TRP A 572 -16.03 -6.41 -4.73
C TRP A 572 -17.08 -7.12 -3.90
N ALA A 573 -18.08 -7.68 -4.59
CA ALA A 573 -19.15 -8.43 -3.96
C ALA A 573 -18.72 -9.86 -3.65
N GLY A 574 -19.27 -10.48 -2.60
CA GLY A 574 -19.09 -11.92 -2.32
C GLY A 574 -19.63 -12.85 -3.40
N THR A 575 -20.37 -12.34 -4.38
CA THR A 575 -20.79 -13.10 -5.57
C THR A 575 -19.92 -12.80 -6.79
N HIS A 576 -18.95 -11.90 -6.68
CA HIS A 576 -18.05 -11.58 -7.79
C HIS A 576 -17.15 -12.78 -8.10
N ASN A 577 -17.02 -13.10 -9.38
CA ASN A 577 -16.10 -14.13 -9.85
C ASN A 577 -14.86 -13.46 -10.43
N CYS A 578 -13.74 -13.63 -9.73
CA CYS A 578 -12.43 -13.09 -10.08
C CYS A 578 -11.71 -13.88 -11.19
N ASP A 579 -12.29 -14.97 -11.70
CA ASP A 579 -11.75 -15.69 -12.86
C ASP A 579 -11.82 -14.79 -14.11
N CYS A 580 -10.70 -14.14 -14.45
CA CYS A 580 -10.58 -13.39 -15.70
C CYS A 580 -9.30 -13.71 -16.47
N ASN A 581 -9.46 -14.62 -17.44
CA ASN A 581 -8.80 -14.52 -18.75
C ASN A 581 -9.48 -13.49 -19.68
N THR A 582 -10.30 -12.59 -19.14
CA THR A 582 -10.87 -11.48 -19.92
C THR A 582 -10.16 -10.19 -19.57
N PRO A 583 -9.48 -9.56 -20.53
CA PRO A 583 -8.99 -8.20 -20.39
C PRO A 583 -10.13 -7.26 -19.98
N SER A 584 -9.79 -6.29 -19.15
CA SER A 584 -10.59 -5.16 -18.70
C SER A 584 -11.21 -4.39 -19.87
N SER A 585 -12.33 -4.88 -20.40
CA SER A 585 -13.21 -4.10 -21.29
C SER A 585 -14.67 -4.56 -21.13
N ARG A 586 -15.29 -4.26 -19.99
CA ARG A 586 -16.73 -4.01 -19.97
C ARG A 586 -17.02 -2.75 -19.18
N ASN A 587 -17.17 -1.67 -19.94
CA ASN A 587 -17.94 -0.49 -19.56
C ASN A 587 -19.30 -0.94 -19.01
N ASN A 588 -19.48 -0.96 -17.71
CA ASN A 588 -20.82 -0.97 -17.12
C ASN A 588 -21.25 0.47 -16.87
N ASN A 589 -21.50 1.16 -17.98
CA ASN A 589 -22.28 2.38 -18.01
C ASN A 589 -23.34 2.26 -19.09
N THR A 590 -24.34 1.41 -18.85
CA THR A 590 -25.65 1.52 -19.51
C THR A 590 -26.75 1.21 -18.51
N GLY A 591 -27.67 2.15 -18.41
CA GLY A 591 -28.79 2.11 -17.48
C GLY A 591 -29.77 0.97 -17.75
N ILE A 592 -30.59 0.77 -16.73
CA ILE A 592 -31.93 0.18 -16.73
C ILE A 592 -32.50 -0.05 -18.14
N SER A 593 -32.69 -1.31 -18.50
CA SER A 593 -33.88 -1.71 -19.26
C SER A 593 -34.41 -3.02 -18.70
N GLN A 594 -35.63 -2.93 -18.18
CA GLN A 594 -36.46 -4.06 -17.83
C GLN A 594 -36.68 -4.92 -19.07
N ASN A 595 -36.47 -6.23 -18.93
CA ASN A 595 -37.39 -7.20 -19.52
C ASN A 595 -37.33 -8.49 -18.70
N ALA A 596 -38.32 -8.64 -17.85
CA ALA A 596 -38.72 -9.91 -17.29
C ALA A 596 -39.15 -10.83 -18.45
N ALA A 597 -38.34 -11.83 -18.75
CA ALA A 597 -38.76 -13.00 -19.51
C ALA A 597 -38.80 -14.19 -18.55
N MET A 598 -40.01 -14.70 -18.34
CA MET A 598 -40.36 -15.82 -17.49
C MET A 598 -39.53 -17.06 -17.84
N ALA A 599 -38.64 -17.47 -16.94
CA ALA A 599 -38.22 -18.86 -16.86
C ALA A 599 -39.07 -19.55 -15.78
N LYS A 600 -39.87 -20.52 -16.23
CA LYS A 600 -40.71 -21.37 -15.39
C LYS A 600 -39.92 -21.97 -14.22
N SER A 601 -40.54 -21.86 -13.05
CA SER A 601 -40.27 -22.61 -11.83
C SER A 601 -39.87 -24.07 -12.08
N SER A 602 -38.69 -24.45 -11.57
CA SER A 602 -38.55 -25.67 -10.79
C SER A 602 -37.84 -25.29 -9.49
N SER A 603 -38.52 -25.51 -8.38
CA SER A 603 -38.05 -25.23 -7.03
C SER A 603 -36.77 -25.98 -6.70
N THR A 604 -35.75 -25.26 -6.25
CA THR A 604 -34.95 -25.58 -5.05
C THR A 604 -34.09 -24.34 -4.78
N LEU A 605 -33.87 -24.01 -3.51
CA LEU A 605 -33.19 -22.79 -3.06
C LEU A 605 -31.98 -22.46 -3.96
N GLY A 606 -31.85 -21.20 -4.40
CA GLY A 606 -30.71 -20.68 -5.17
C GLY A 606 -29.39 -20.63 -4.38
N LEU A 607 -29.10 -21.69 -3.63
CA LEU A 607 -27.79 -22.08 -3.17
C LEU A 607 -27.10 -22.69 -4.40
N ALA A 608 -26.21 -21.97 -5.05
CA ALA A 608 -25.20 -22.65 -5.85
C ALA A 608 -24.45 -23.55 -4.87
N ALA A 609 -24.58 -24.86 -5.01
CA ALA A 609 -23.84 -25.80 -4.19
C ALA A 609 -22.34 -25.54 -4.39
N PRO A 610 -21.51 -25.55 -3.33
CA PRO A 610 -20.07 -25.39 -3.46
C PRO A 610 -19.53 -26.38 -4.50
N GLU A 611 -18.66 -25.92 -5.41
CA GLU A 611 -18.07 -26.77 -6.46
C GLU A 611 -17.40 -28.02 -5.87
N MET A 612 -16.88 -27.87 -4.64
CA MET A 612 -16.38 -28.94 -3.82
C MET A 612 -16.58 -28.58 -2.34
N ASN A 613 -16.96 -29.59 -1.55
CA ASN A 613 -16.90 -29.53 -0.10
C ASN A 613 -15.87 -30.56 0.38
N LEU A 614 -15.19 -30.29 1.48
CA LEU A 614 -14.15 -31.13 2.08
C LEU A 614 -14.36 -31.12 3.59
N ALA A 615 -14.40 -32.30 4.20
CA ALA A 615 -14.53 -32.48 5.64
C ALA A 615 -13.70 -33.69 6.09
N ALA A 616 -13.24 -33.68 7.35
CA ALA A 616 -12.54 -34.80 7.97
C ALA A 616 -13.29 -35.26 9.21
N TYR A 617 -13.47 -36.57 9.37
CA TYR A 617 -14.07 -37.16 10.57
C TYR A 617 -13.46 -38.54 10.89
N PRO A 618 -13.06 -38.81 12.15
CA PRO A 618 -13.01 -37.87 13.28
C PRO A 618 -11.93 -36.79 13.10
N ASN A 619 -12.19 -35.60 13.65
CA ASN A 619 -11.25 -34.48 13.76
C ASN A 619 -11.53 -33.71 15.07
N PRO A 620 -10.66 -33.76 16.11
CA PRO A 620 -9.35 -34.42 16.11
C PRO A 620 -9.41 -35.93 15.85
N GLY A 621 -8.48 -36.44 15.04
CA GLY A 621 -8.36 -37.86 14.70
C GLY A 621 -7.40 -38.59 15.64
N ASN A 622 -7.64 -39.89 15.86
CA ASN A 622 -6.79 -40.75 16.68
C ASN A 622 -6.33 -41.99 15.91
N GLY A 623 -5.41 -41.78 14.95
CA GLY A 623 -4.81 -42.84 14.14
C GLY A 623 -5.52 -43.11 12.81
N ASN A 624 -6.76 -42.62 12.66
CA ASN A 624 -7.45 -42.57 11.38
C ASN A 624 -8.36 -41.35 11.28
N SER A 625 -8.56 -40.87 10.05
CA SER A 625 -9.58 -39.89 9.69
C SER A 625 -10.14 -40.25 8.31
N THR A 626 -11.46 -40.12 8.14
CA THR A 626 -12.09 -40.19 6.81
C THR A 626 -12.20 -38.79 6.24
N ILE A 627 -11.62 -38.56 5.06
CA ILE A 627 -11.78 -37.33 4.31
C ILE A 627 -12.97 -37.48 3.36
N LYS A 628 -14.06 -36.79 3.67
CA LYS A 628 -15.27 -36.73 2.85
C LYS A 628 -15.23 -35.51 1.96
N TYR A 629 -15.52 -35.67 0.67
CA TYR A 629 -15.59 -34.55 -0.24
C TYR A 629 -16.66 -34.70 -1.33
N SER A 630 -17.18 -33.58 -1.84
CA SER A 630 -18.15 -33.54 -2.94
C SER A 630 -17.55 -32.99 -4.22
N VAL A 631 -18.04 -33.46 -5.36
CA VAL A 631 -17.66 -33.01 -6.70
C VAL A 631 -18.95 -32.65 -7.43
N ASP A 632 -19.05 -31.42 -7.91
CA ASP A 632 -20.22 -30.87 -8.61
C ASP A 632 -20.31 -31.30 -10.08
N ALA A 633 -19.17 -31.45 -10.76
CA ALA A 633 -19.05 -31.78 -12.18
C ALA A 633 -17.82 -32.66 -12.46
N PRO A 634 -17.84 -33.53 -13.48
CA PRO A 634 -16.73 -34.44 -13.78
C PRO A 634 -15.38 -33.71 -13.92
N SER A 635 -14.45 -33.94 -13.01
CA SER A 635 -13.21 -33.15 -12.86
C SER A 635 -12.05 -33.99 -12.35
N GLN A 636 -10.80 -33.55 -12.60
CA GLN A 636 -9.61 -34.13 -11.97
C GLN A 636 -9.54 -33.66 -10.52
N ILE A 637 -9.61 -34.60 -9.57
CA ILE A 637 -9.57 -34.29 -8.14
C ILE A 637 -8.28 -34.79 -7.50
N LYS A 638 -7.61 -33.88 -6.80
CA LYS A 638 -6.41 -34.18 -6.00
C LYS A 638 -6.63 -33.82 -4.54
N ILE A 639 -6.50 -34.79 -3.65
CA ILE A 639 -6.55 -34.61 -2.19
C ILE A 639 -5.15 -34.84 -1.63
N THR A 640 -4.58 -33.84 -0.99
CA THR A 640 -3.23 -33.90 -0.39
C THR A 640 -3.27 -33.56 1.09
N VAL A 641 -2.28 -34.07 1.83
CA VAL A 641 -2.04 -33.79 3.24
C VAL A 641 -0.69 -33.12 3.35
N MET A 642 -0.62 -31.99 4.05
CA MET A 642 0.59 -31.26 4.36
C MET A 642 0.73 -31.07 5.88
N ASP A 643 1.95 -30.93 6.38
CA ASP A 643 2.17 -30.41 7.74
C ASP A 643 2.03 -28.87 7.77
N MET A 644 2.11 -28.28 8.97
CA MET A 644 2.01 -26.82 9.14
C MET A 644 3.17 -26.05 8.51
N GLN A 645 4.24 -26.73 8.10
CA GLN A 645 5.39 -26.17 7.40
C GLN A 645 5.25 -26.28 5.87
N GLY A 646 4.10 -26.78 5.38
CA GLY A 646 3.79 -26.91 3.95
C GLY A 646 4.45 -28.12 3.28
N LYS A 647 5.09 -29.01 4.04
CA LYS A 647 5.67 -30.24 3.48
C LYS A 647 4.56 -31.22 3.14
N LEU A 648 4.58 -31.73 1.90
CA LEU A 648 3.68 -32.78 1.48
C LEU A 648 3.94 -34.07 2.30
N ILE A 649 2.93 -34.47 3.07
CA ILE A 649 2.95 -35.70 3.87
C ILE A 649 2.41 -36.88 3.05
N LYS A 650 1.29 -36.67 2.34
CA LYS A 650 0.64 -37.75 1.57
C LYS A 650 -0.28 -37.19 0.48
N VAL A 651 -0.38 -37.90 -0.65
CA VAL A 651 -1.47 -37.72 -1.61
C VAL A 651 -2.50 -38.81 -1.33
N LEU A 652 -3.71 -38.42 -0.96
CA LEU A 652 -4.81 -39.35 -0.63
C LEU A 652 -5.61 -39.74 -1.88
N SER A 653 -5.75 -38.82 -2.84
CA SER A 653 -6.40 -39.08 -4.13
C SER A 653 -5.78 -38.18 -5.20
N ASP A 654 -5.65 -38.67 -6.42
CA ASP A 654 -5.29 -37.90 -7.63
C ASP A 654 -5.88 -38.61 -8.85
N LYS A 655 -7.15 -38.35 -9.13
CA LYS A 655 -7.89 -39.04 -10.20
C LYS A 655 -9.08 -38.24 -10.70
N LYS A 656 -9.53 -38.55 -11.90
CA LYS A 656 -10.77 -38.02 -12.45
C LYS A 656 -11.96 -38.63 -11.72
N GLN A 657 -12.90 -37.80 -11.32
CA GLN A 657 -14.11 -38.21 -10.61
C GLN A 657 -15.34 -37.57 -11.23
N GLU A 658 -16.39 -38.37 -11.34
CA GLU A 658 -17.71 -37.90 -11.76
C GLU A 658 -18.36 -37.07 -10.65
N THR A 659 -19.50 -36.44 -10.96
CA THR A 659 -20.31 -35.75 -9.95
C THR A 659 -20.73 -36.72 -8.84
N GLY A 660 -20.52 -36.35 -7.58
CA GLY A 660 -20.87 -37.19 -6.45
C GLY A 660 -20.16 -36.84 -5.14
N VAL A 661 -20.42 -37.65 -4.10
CA VAL A 661 -19.75 -37.54 -2.80
C VAL A 661 -18.84 -38.75 -2.61
N TYR A 662 -17.61 -38.49 -2.21
CA TYR A 662 -16.56 -39.48 -2.07
C TYR A 662 -15.98 -39.45 -0.65
N ASN A 663 -15.43 -40.58 -0.25
CA ASN A 663 -14.69 -40.71 1.00
C ASN A 663 -13.32 -41.32 0.68
N VAL A 664 -12.26 -40.77 1.26
CA VAL A 664 -10.94 -41.38 1.27
C VAL A 664 -10.48 -41.59 2.70
N GLN A 665 -10.07 -42.83 3.00
CA GLN A 665 -9.53 -43.18 4.31
C GLN A 665 -8.10 -42.66 4.42
N TRP A 666 -7.82 -41.94 5.51
CA TRP A 666 -6.48 -41.50 5.84
C TRP A 666 -6.06 -42.15 7.17
N ASP A 667 -5.21 -43.17 7.06
CA ASP A 667 -4.43 -43.69 8.19
C ASP A 667 -3.33 -42.69 8.53
N ASN A 668 -3.42 -42.13 9.74
CA ASN A 668 -2.51 -41.13 10.29
C ASN A 668 -1.86 -41.60 11.60
N GLY A 669 -1.90 -42.91 11.90
CA GLY A 669 -1.34 -43.47 13.13
C GLY A 669 0.18 -43.33 13.28
N SER A 670 0.91 -43.26 12.16
CA SER A 670 2.37 -43.09 12.15
C SER A 670 2.82 -41.62 12.19
N LEU A 671 1.89 -40.67 12.15
CA LEU A 671 2.19 -39.25 12.20
C LEU A 671 2.28 -38.77 13.65
N THR A 672 3.17 -37.81 13.90
CA THR A 672 3.30 -37.14 15.19
C THR A 672 2.01 -36.41 15.55
N ALA A 673 1.69 -36.32 16.85
CA ALA A 673 0.61 -35.46 17.31
C ALA A 673 0.86 -34.01 16.86
N GLY A 674 -0.18 -33.35 16.33
CA GLY A 674 -0.05 -32.04 15.70
C GLY A 674 -1.14 -31.74 14.69
N THR A 675 -1.06 -30.56 14.07
CA THR A 675 -2.03 -30.12 13.06
C THR A 675 -1.50 -30.40 11.65
N TYR A 676 -2.39 -30.88 10.78
CA TYR A 676 -2.12 -31.13 9.37
C TYR A 676 -3.16 -30.41 8.51
N LEU A 677 -2.76 -30.01 7.31
CA LEU A 677 -3.65 -29.40 6.31
C LEU A 677 -4.05 -30.45 5.28
N VAL A 678 -5.34 -30.67 5.09
CA VAL A 678 -5.87 -31.47 3.98
C VAL A 678 -6.39 -30.52 2.92
N ILE A 679 -5.82 -30.60 1.73
CA ILE A 679 -6.07 -29.69 0.62
C ILE A 679 -6.73 -30.48 -0.50
N ALA A 680 -7.86 -29.98 -0.99
CA ALA A 680 -8.55 -30.51 -2.16
C ALA A 680 -8.45 -29.56 -3.35
N SER A 681 -8.01 -30.10 -4.47
CA SER A 681 -7.85 -29.39 -5.74
C SER A 681 -8.74 -30.01 -6.82
N LYS A 682 -9.34 -29.15 -7.65
CA LYS A 682 -10.15 -29.50 -8.82
C LYS A 682 -9.47 -28.92 -10.06
N ASN A 683 -9.11 -29.78 -11.02
CA ASN A 683 -8.41 -29.41 -12.26
C ASN A 683 -7.14 -28.56 -12.01
N GLY A 684 -6.37 -28.91 -10.98
CA GLY A 684 -5.13 -28.21 -10.61
C GLY A 684 -5.31 -26.99 -9.71
N VAL A 685 -6.55 -26.50 -9.52
CA VAL A 685 -6.84 -25.33 -8.67
C VAL A 685 -7.29 -25.79 -7.29
N VAL A 686 -6.67 -25.26 -6.23
CA VAL A 686 -7.11 -25.53 -4.84
C VAL A 686 -8.50 -24.96 -4.63
N LYS A 687 -9.42 -25.79 -4.16
CA LYS A 687 -10.82 -25.42 -3.89
C LYS A 687 -11.14 -25.32 -2.41
N GLN A 688 -10.49 -26.14 -1.59
CA GLN A 688 -10.70 -26.08 -0.14
C GLN A 688 -9.50 -26.65 0.63
N THR A 689 -9.21 -26.04 1.76
CA THR A 689 -8.22 -26.52 2.74
C THR A 689 -8.89 -26.66 4.10
N ILE A 690 -8.73 -27.80 4.75
CA ILE A 690 -9.20 -28.03 6.13
C ILE A 690 -8.04 -28.39 7.05
N LYS A 691 -8.14 -27.99 8.32
CA LYS A 691 -7.21 -28.40 9.37
C LYS A 691 -7.69 -29.71 9.98
N VAL A 692 -6.80 -30.69 10.11
CA VAL A 692 -7.03 -31.92 10.84
C VAL A 692 -6.02 -32.03 11.97
N VAL A 693 -6.51 -32.14 13.19
CA VAL A 693 -5.69 -32.29 14.40
C VAL A 693 -5.51 -33.78 14.67
N LYS A 694 -4.26 -34.24 14.78
CA LYS A 694 -3.91 -35.57 15.28
C LYS A 694 -3.57 -35.45 16.76
N ASN A 695 -4.34 -36.14 17.59
CA ASN A 695 -4.05 -36.26 19.03
C ASN A 695 -2.95 -37.27 19.32
#